data_AF-A0A3S0UBZ8-F1
#
_entry.id   AF-A0A3S0UBZ8-F1
#
_cell.length_a   1.000
_cell.length_b   1.000
_cell.length_c   1.000
_cell.angle_alpha   90.00
_cell.angle_beta   90.00
_cell.angle_gamma   90.00
#
_symmetry.space_group_name_H-M   'P 1'
#
loop_
_entity.id
_entity.type
_entity.pdbx_description
1 polymer ?
#
loop_
_entity_poly.entity_id
_entity_poly.type
_entity_poly.pdbx_seq_one_letter_code
_entity_poly.pdbx_strand_id
1 'polypeptide(L)'
;MNATTETPQRVSLRVRVQQLGTALSNMVMPNIGAFIAWGLITALFIKTGWLPGLFHSLQNPDGWVAHIGGWGAFEKGGIVGPMITYLLPILIGSTGGRMVYGTRGAVVGAITTMGVVAGSDVPMFMGAMIMGPLGGWVIKKLDALWDGKIRPGFEMLVNNFSAGIAGLVLAVIGFFGVGPVVSAFTRGAGHGVDFLVGHDLLPLTSIFIEPAKVLFLNNAINHGVLTPLGTTQALATGKSVLFLLEANPGPGLGILLAFMVFGRGAAKASAPGAAIIQFLGGIHEIYFPYVLMKPKLIAATILGGMTGVFINVLFGSGLRAPAAPGSIIAVYAQTASGSYLGVTLSVLGAAAVSFAVASVLLKTDRATDEPDLAAATAEMEALKGKRSSVAAALTGGSTAPISNIVFACDAGMGSSAMGASVLRKKIRDAGFTGVTVVNQAISNLTDTYGLAVTHRDLTERARQKTPSAVHVSVDDFMNSPRYDEIVELLGRTNGTPGSSGESATAPSEPAADSGDVLSLDSIVLAGSATTASAAITEAGRLLVAARAVDEAYVDAMHEREKSVSTYMGNGLAIPHGTNDAKGAIRHSGISFVRYPEPIDWNGKPAEFVVGIAGAGKDHMALLTRIAHVFLDKDEVERLRRASTPEEVRAVLSESR
;
A
#
# COMPACT_ATOMS: atom_id res chain seq x y z
N MET A 1 -38.53 -30.19 -7.62
CA MET A 1 -37.39 -29.40 -8.14
C MET A 1 -37.86 -27.95 -8.27
N ASN A 2 -37.60 -27.13 -7.25
CA ASN A 2 -37.83 -25.68 -7.34
C ASN A 2 -36.47 -25.00 -7.33
N ALA A 3 -36.01 -24.60 -8.51
CA ALA A 3 -34.81 -23.77 -8.67
C ALA A 3 -35.15 -22.35 -8.20
N THR A 4 -34.65 -21.97 -7.03
CA THR A 4 -34.63 -20.58 -6.58
C THR A 4 -33.60 -19.82 -7.39
N THR A 5 -34.08 -19.05 -8.37
CA THR A 5 -33.30 -18.02 -9.05
C THR A 5 -32.93 -16.94 -8.04
N GLU A 6 -31.67 -16.92 -7.58
CA GLU A 6 -31.11 -15.81 -6.83
C GLU A 6 -31.18 -14.53 -7.68
N THR A 7 -31.89 -13.53 -7.16
CA THR A 7 -31.97 -12.22 -7.79
C THR A 7 -30.64 -11.49 -7.53
N PRO A 8 -29.99 -10.87 -8.54
CA PRO A 8 -28.71 -10.20 -8.33
C PRO A 8 -28.88 -9.07 -7.29
N GLN A 9 -28.14 -9.18 -6.17
CA GLN A 9 -28.14 -8.17 -5.11
C GLN A 9 -27.82 -6.79 -5.70
N ARG A 10 -28.74 -5.84 -5.54
CA ARG A 10 -28.52 -4.44 -5.95
C ARG A 10 -27.36 -3.87 -5.14
N VAL A 11 -26.22 -3.67 -5.80
CA VAL A 11 -25.07 -2.94 -5.23
C VAL A 11 -25.56 -1.57 -4.80
N SER A 12 -25.48 -1.27 -3.50
CA SER A 12 -25.97 0.00 -2.96
C SER A 12 -25.20 1.18 -3.57
N LEU A 13 -25.89 2.31 -3.74
CA LEU A 13 -25.30 3.55 -4.29
C LEU A 13 -24.01 3.95 -3.52
N ARG A 14 -24.02 3.75 -2.20
CA ARG A 14 -22.86 3.97 -1.32
C ARG A 14 -21.63 3.17 -1.74
N VAL A 15 -21.78 1.88 -2.04
CA VAL A 15 -20.67 1.01 -2.45
C VAL A 15 -20.09 1.47 -3.79
N ARG A 16 -20.93 1.92 -4.72
CA ARG A 16 -20.45 2.45 -6.02
C ARG A 16 -19.64 3.74 -5.85
N VAL A 17 -20.09 4.66 -4.99
CA VAL A 17 -19.37 5.90 -4.70
C VAL A 17 -18.03 5.61 -4.00
N GLN A 18 -18.00 4.66 -3.08
CA GLN A 18 -16.75 4.22 -2.43
C GLN A 18 -15.79 3.58 -3.43
N GLN A 19 -16.26 2.67 -4.28
CA GLN A 19 -15.45 2.04 -5.34
C GLN A 19 -14.86 3.08 -6.31
N LEU A 20 -15.65 4.09 -6.68
CA LEU A 20 -15.17 5.21 -7.49
C LEU A 20 -14.08 5.99 -6.75
N GLY A 21 -14.30 6.35 -5.48
CA GLY A 21 -13.32 7.04 -4.65
C GLY A 21 -11.99 6.27 -4.50
N THR A 22 -12.07 4.97 -4.24
CA THR A 22 -10.89 4.09 -4.16
C THR A 22 -10.16 4.02 -5.50
N ALA A 23 -10.88 3.90 -6.62
CA ALA A 23 -10.28 3.89 -7.94
C ALA A 23 -9.54 5.20 -8.24
N LEU A 24 -10.15 6.35 -7.96
CA LEU A 24 -9.51 7.67 -8.14
C LEU A 24 -8.28 7.83 -7.25
N SER A 25 -8.39 7.46 -5.98
CA SER A 25 -7.27 7.49 -5.03
C SER A 25 -6.10 6.65 -5.49
N ASN A 26 -6.35 5.43 -5.98
CA ASN A 26 -5.31 4.52 -6.48
C ASN A 26 -4.57 5.07 -7.72
N MET A 27 -5.16 6.02 -8.46
CA MET A 27 -4.46 6.71 -9.55
C MET A 27 -3.55 7.84 -9.05
N VAL A 28 -3.89 8.47 -7.92
CA VAL A 28 -3.17 9.62 -7.36
C VAL A 28 -2.10 9.20 -6.35
N MET A 29 -2.40 8.25 -5.47
CA MET A 29 -1.53 7.82 -4.36
C MET A 29 -0.12 7.39 -4.80
N PRO A 30 0.07 6.57 -5.84
CA PRO A 30 1.41 6.20 -6.31
C PRO A 30 2.25 7.39 -6.77
N ASN A 31 1.60 8.52 -7.07
CA ASN A 31 2.21 9.73 -7.59
C ASN A 31 2.36 10.84 -6.52
N ILE A 32 2.04 10.58 -5.24
CA ILE A 32 2.12 11.58 -4.15
C ILE A 32 3.51 12.22 -4.06
N GLY A 33 4.58 11.46 -4.29
CA GLY A 33 5.94 11.99 -4.30
C GLY A 33 6.11 13.15 -5.30
N ALA A 34 5.47 13.07 -6.47
CA ALA A 34 5.51 14.14 -7.47
C ALA A 34 4.70 15.36 -7.03
N PHE A 35 3.56 15.18 -6.37
CA PHE A 35 2.78 16.27 -5.77
C PHE A 35 3.55 16.99 -4.66
N ILE A 36 4.23 16.24 -3.79
CA ILE A 36 5.08 16.80 -2.73
C ILE A 36 6.23 17.60 -3.34
N ALA A 37 6.94 17.03 -4.32
CA ALA A 37 8.03 17.72 -5.01
C ALA A 37 7.54 19.02 -5.66
N TRP A 38 6.44 18.97 -6.40
CA TRP A 38 5.82 20.15 -7.00
C TRP A 38 5.43 21.19 -5.93
N GLY A 39 4.79 20.76 -4.84
CA GLY A 39 4.38 21.64 -3.75
C GLY A 39 5.56 22.33 -3.07
N LEU A 40 6.66 21.61 -2.81
CA LEU A 40 7.89 22.17 -2.25
C LEU A 40 8.56 23.17 -3.21
N ILE A 41 8.66 22.83 -4.50
CA ILE A 41 9.21 23.75 -5.51
C ILE A 41 8.35 25.02 -5.58
N THR A 42 7.03 24.86 -5.60
CA THR A 42 6.08 25.97 -5.57
C THR A 42 6.26 26.82 -4.32
N ALA A 43 6.35 26.20 -3.14
CA ALA A 43 6.53 26.89 -1.87
C ALA A 43 7.86 27.65 -1.79
N LEU A 44 8.94 27.15 -2.39
CA LEU A 44 10.26 27.78 -2.33
C LEU A 44 10.42 28.90 -3.36
N PHE A 45 10.04 28.67 -4.62
CA PHE A 45 10.56 29.44 -5.74
C PHE A 45 9.58 30.44 -6.37
N ILE A 46 8.26 30.33 -6.15
CA ILE A 46 7.32 31.33 -6.72
C ILE A 46 7.53 32.71 -6.10
N LYS A 47 7.01 33.76 -6.73
CA LYS A 47 7.15 35.17 -6.26
C LYS A 47 6.76 35.36 -4.79
N THR A 48 5.74 34.65 -4.32
CA THR A 48 5.25 34.67 -2.93
C THR A 48 5.78 33.50 -2.08
N GLY A 49 6.80 32.81 -2.57
CA GLY A 49 7.44 31.66 -1.94
C GLY A 49 8.36 32.04 -0.79
N TRP A 50 8.88 31.03 -0.09
CA TRP A 50 9.74 31.18 1.07
C TRP A 50 11.06 31.86 0.74
N LEU A 51 11.72 31.51 -0.38
CA LEU A 51 13.02 32.13 -0.71
C LEU A 51 12.87 33.63 -1.00
N PRO A 52 11.97 34.08 -1.90
CA PRO A 52 11.76 35.52 -2.11
C PRO A 52 11.23 36.24 -0.86
N GLY A 53 10.46 35.55 -0.01
CA GLY A 53 9.92 36.11 1.23
C GLY A 53 10.97 36.30 2.33
N LEU A 54 11.90 35.37 2.49
CA LEU A 54 12.95 35.41 3.51
C LEU A 54 14.15 36.27 3.06
N PHE A 55 14.48 36.23 1.78
CA PHE A 55 15.66 36.90 1.22
C PHE A 55 15.24 37.90 0.14
N HIS A 56 15.16 39.18 0.49
CA HIS A 56 14.78 40.25 -0.44
C HIS A 56 15.70 40.32 -1.68
N SER A 57 16.98 39.94 -1.55
CA SER A 57 17.91 39.84 -2.69
C SER A 57 17.51 38.82 -3.75
N LEU A 58 16.67 37.84 -3.39
CA LEU A 58 16.14 36.81 -4.29
C LEU A 58 14.82 37.22 -4.97
N GLN A 59 14.34 38.45 -4.76
CA GLN A 59 13.15 39.00 -5.44
C GLN A 59 13.47 39.58 -6.83
N ASN A 60 14.72 39.46 -7.31
CA ASN A 60 15.11 39.95 -8.64
C ASN A 60 14.28 39.24 -9.74
N PRO A 61 13.50 39.98 -10.57
CA PRO A 61 12.67 39.40 -11.62
C PRO A 61 13.47 38.73 -12.75
N ASP A 62 14.76 39.01 -12.85
CA ASP A 62 15.70 38.37 -13.80
C ASP A 62 16.60 37.33 -13.10
N GLY A 63 16.36 37.05 -11.82
CA GLY A 63 17.16 36.15 -11.00
C GLY A 63 16.87 34.66 -11.22
N TRP A 64 17.76 33.80 -10.75
CA TRP A 64 17.62 32.34 -10.87
C TRP A 64 16.38 31.78 -10.13
N VAL A 65 15.96 32.42 -9.02
CA VAL A 65 14.74 32.05 -8.28
C VAL A 65 13.50 32.35 -9.13
N ALA A 66 13.48 33.51 -9.79
CA ALA A 66 12.43 33.88 -10.74
C ALA A 66 12.37 32.92 -11.93
N HIS A 67 13.53 32.47 -12.41
CA HIS A 67 13.62 31.48 -13.48
C HIS A 67 13.05 30.12 -13.07
N ILE A 68 13.41 29.56 -11.91
CA ILE A 68 12.86 28.27 -11.45
C ILE A 68 11.36 28.40 -11.16
N GLY A 69 10.95 29.47 -10.50
CA GLY A 69 9.57 29.72 -10.09
C GLY A 69 8.63 30.11 -11.23
N GLY A 70 9.16 30.51 -12.38
CA GLY A 70 8.35 30.92 -13.54
C GLY A 70 7.64 32.26 -13.33
N TRP A 71 8.34 33.30 -12.88
CA TRP A 71 7.79 34.65 -12.70
C TRP A 71 8.81 35.72 -13.12
N GLY A 72 8.39 36.98 -13.18
CA GLY A 72 9.25 38.07 -13.67
C GLY A 72 9.52 37.95 -15.16
N ALA A 73 10.78 37.99 -15.60
CA ALA A 73 11.14 37.79 -17.01
C ALA A 73 10.84 36.37 -17.52
N PHE A 74 10.51 35.43 -16.63
CA PHE A 74 10.29 34.02 -16.93
C PHE A 74 8.84 33.58 -16.70
N GLU A 75 7.84 34.47 -16.81
CA GLU A 75 6.41 34.13 -16.62
C GLU A 75 5.89 32.95 -17.48
N LYS A 76 6.52 32.70 -18.64
CA LYS A 76 6.22 31.55 -19.52
C LYS A 76 7.20 30.38 -19.36
N GLY A 77 8.14 30.49 -18.43
CA GLY A 77 9.20 29.52 -18.15
C GLY A 77 9.10 28.94 -16.74
N GLY A 78 10.16 28.29 -16.29
CA GLY A 78 10.24 27.67 -14.97
C GLY A 78 9.60 26.30 -14.87
N ILE A 79 9.76 25.66 -13.71
CA ILE A 79 9.44 24.24 -13.51
C ILE A 79 8.04 24.06 -12.91
N VAL A 80 7.55 25.03 -12.13
CA VAL A 80 6.27 24.95 -11.41
C VAL A 80 5.09 24.71 -12.35
N GLY A 81 4.97 25.52 -13.40
CA GLY A 81 3.90 25.44 -14.40
C GLY A 81 3.89 24.12 -15.19
N PRO A 82 5.01 23.71 -15.81
CA PRO A 82 5.06 22.45 -16.54
C PRO A 82 4.79 21.22 -15.68
N MET A 83 5.21 21.20 -14.41
CA MET A 83 4.93 20.09 -13.51
C MET A 83 3.43 19.92 -13.27
N ILE A 84 2.71 21.01 -12.99
CA ILE A 84 1.28 20.95 -12.70
C ILE A 84 0.42 20.71 -13.94
N THR A 85 0.80 21.29 -15.08
CA THR A 85 0.02 21.19 -16.31
C THR A 85 0.26 19.86 -17.01
N TYR A 86 1.50 19.37 -17.06
CA TYR A 86 1.86 18.17 -17.81
C TYR A 86 2.22 16.99 -16.92
N LEU A 87 3.25 17.12 -16.07
CA LEU A 87 3.81 15.97 -15.35
C LEU A 87 2.77 15.27 -14.47
N LEU A 88 2.10 16.00 -13.59
CA LEU A 88 1.17 15.39 -12.63
C LEU A 88 -0.06 14.75 -13.32
N PRO A 89 -0.74 15.40 -14.27
CA PRO A 89 -1.81 14.75 -15.01
C PRO A 89 -1.32 13.51 -15.78
N ILE A 90 -0.19 13.58 -16.48
CA ILE A 90 0.34 12.44 -17.26
C ILE A 90 0.66 11.24 -16.35
N LEU A 91 1.23 11.48 -15.17
CA LEU A 91 1.50 10.43 -14.19
C LEU A 91 0.22 9.74 -13.71
N ILE A 92 -0.84 10.51 -13.46
CA ILE A 92 -2.16 9.99 -13.09
C ILE A 92 -2.76 9.19 -14.25
N GLY A 93 -2.74 9.73 -15.46
CA GLY A 93 -3.25 9.07 -16.66
C GLY A 93 -2.54 7.75 -16.96
N SER A 94 -1.21 7.75 -16.83
CA SER A 94 -0.36 6.58 -16.94
C SER A 94 -0.69 5.54 -15.86
N THR A 95 -0.88 5.97 -14.62
CA THR A 95 -1.26 5.08 -13.51
C THR A 95 -2.65 4.48 -13.73
N GLY A 96 -3.63 5.29 -14.13
CA GLY A 96 -4.98 4.84 -14.45
C GLY A 96 -5.00 3.85 -15.61
N GLY A 97 -4.23 4.09 -16.67
CA GLY A 97 -4.05 3.15 -17.77
C GLY A 97 -3.38 1.84 -17.31
N ARG A 98 -2.37 1.94 -16.43
CA ARG A 98 -1.67 0.78 -15.85
C ARG A 98 -2.60 -0.10 -15.04
N MET A 99 -3.49 0.49 -14.25
CA MET A 99 -4.47 -0.24 -13.45
C MET A 99 -5.43 -1.08 -14.31
N VAL A 100 -5.67 -0.68 -15.57
CA VAL A 100 -6.57 -1.40 -16.48
C VAL A 100 -5.84 -2.48 -17.29
N TYR A 101 -4.63 -2.18 -17.77
CA TYR A 101 -3.92 -3.05 -18.71
C TYR A 101 -2.38 -2.98 -18.64
N GLY A 102 -1.84 -2.91 -17.43
CA GLY A 102 -0.39 -3.02 -17.18
C GLY A 102 0.43 -1.97 -17.92
N THR A 103 1.68 -2.29 -18.27
CA THR A 103 2.61 -1.33 -18.88
C THR A 103 2.10 -0.74 -20.19
N ARG A 104 1.44 -1.54 -21.04
CA ARG A 104 0.86 -1.05 -22.30
C ARG A 104 -0.27 -0.07 -22.07
N GLY A 105 -1.15 -0.38 -21.13
CA GLY A 105 -2.18 0.56 -20.70
C GLY A 105 -1.60 1.85 -20.15
N ALA A 106 -0.46 1.78 -19.44
CA ALA A 106 0.23 2.97 -18.91
C ALA A 106 0.70 3.91 -20.02
N VAL A 107 1.35 3.37 -21.06
CA VAL A 107 1.85 4.15 -22.20
C VAL A 107 0.70 4.81 -22.95
N VAL A 108 -0.34 4.04 -23.30
CA VAL A 108 -1.52 4.59 -24.00
C VAL A 108 -2.22 5.62 -23.11
N GLY A 109 -2.42 5.31 -21.82
CA GLY A 109 -2.99 6.24 -20.85
C GLY A 109 -2.25 7.58 -20.80
N ALA A 110 -0.92 7.57 -20.77
CA ALA A 110 -0.09 8.77 -20.84
C ALA A 110 -0.32 9.57 -22.13
N ILE A 111 -0.32 8.91 -23.30
CA ILE A 111 -0.55 9.57 -24.60
C ILE A 111 -1.95 10.21 -24.66
N THR A 112 -2.99 9.49 -24.25
CA THR A 112 -4.36 10.02 -24.23
C THR A 112 -4.52 11.20 -23.29
N THR A 113 -3.81 11.16 -22.15
CA THR A 113 -3.80 12.25 -21.18
C THR A 113 -3.08 13.48 -21.71
N MET A 114 -2.00 13.31 -22.48
CA MET A 114 -1.36 14.44 -23.17
C MET A 114 -2.33 15.14 -24.12
N GLY A 115 -3.20 14.40 -24.81
CA GLY A 115 -4.23 14.96 -25.67
C GLY A 115 -5.22 15.88 -24.93
N VAL A 116 -5.74 15.44 -23.78
CA VAL A 116 -6.67 16.27 -22.98
C VAL A 116 -5.97 17.45 -22.32
N VAL A 117 -4.72 17.28 -21.87
CA VAL A 117 -3.90 18.35 -21.30
C VAL A 117 -3.62 19.44 -22.34
N ALA A 118 -3.19 19.06 -23.54
CA ALA A 118 -2.87 20.01 -24.60
C ALA A 118 -4.10 20.79 -25.11
N GLY A 119 -5.31 20.23 -24.95
CA GLY A 119 -6.58 20.86 -25.33
C GLY A 119 -7.14 21.85 -24.31
N SER A 120 -6.41 22.17 -23.24
CA SER A 120 -6.92 22.98 -22.12
C SER A 120 -5.87 23.90 -21.51
N ASP A 121 -6.35 25.03 -21.00
CA ASP A 121 -5.61 26.02 -20.20
C ASP A 121 -5.66 25.73 -18.69
N VAL A 122 -6.57 24.87 -18.24
CA VAL A 122 -6.70 24.43 -16.84
C VAL A 122 -6.00 23.08 -16.62
N PRO A 123 -5.31 22.84 -15.49
CA PRO A 123 -4.70 21.54 -15.18
C PRO A 123 -5.69 20.36 -15.23
N MET A 124 -5.39 19.36 -16.07
CA MET A 124 -6.32 18.29 -16.45
C MET A 124 -6.26 17.03 -15.55
N PHE A 125 -6.34 17.20 -14.23
CA PHE A 125 -6.36 16.07 -13.29
C PHE A 125 -7.56 15.14 -13.52
N MET A 126 -8.76 15.70 -13.62
CA MET A 126 -9.98 14.92 -13.89
C MET A 126 -10.00 14.35 -15.31
N GLY A 127 -9.52 15.12 -16.29
CA GLY A 127 -9.32 14.63 -17.66
C GLY A 127 -8.41 13.41 -17.71
N ALA A 128 -7.30 13.44 -16.96
CA ALA A 128 -6.38 12.32 -16.82
C ALA A 128 -7.02 11.08 -16.14
N MET A 129 -7.79 11.30 -15.06
CA MET A 129 -8.48 10.22 -14.34
C MET A 129 -9.57 9.54 -15.21
N ILE A 130 -10.10 10.23 -16.22
CA ILE A 130 -11.06 9.67 -17.19
C ILE A 130 -10.32 9.01 -18.36
N MET A 131 -9.42 9.76 -19.02
CA MET A 131 -8.78 9.34 -20.26
C MET A 131 -7.73 8.26 -20.06
N GLY A 132 -6.99 8.28 -18.95
CA GLY A 132 -5.97 7.28 -18.65
C GLY A 132 -6.51 5.84 -18.63
N PRO A 133 -7.50 5.53 -17.77
CA PRO A 133 -8.17 4.23 -17.74
C PRO A 133 -8.88 3.89 -19.05
N LEU A 134 -9.50 4.88 -19.72
CA LEU A 134 -10.13 4.68 -21.03
C LEU A 134 -9.09 4.22 -22.07
N GLY A 135 -7.91 4.85 -22.11
CA GLY A 135 -6.79 4.45 -22.96
C GLY A 135 -6.35 3.02 -22.68
N GLY A 136 -6.19 2.66 -21.41
CA GLY A 136 -5.90 1.28 -20.99
C GLY A 136 -6.99 0.28 -21.41
N TRP A 137 -8.27 0.67 -21.33
CA TRP A 137 -9.39 -0.18 -21.71
C TRP A 137 -9.47 -0.40 -23.22
N VAL A 138 -9.26 0.65 -24.02
CA VAL A 138 -9.28 0.55 -25.48
C VAL A 138 -8.16 -0.36 -25.97
N ILE A 139 -6.93 -0.20 -25.47
CA ILE A 139 -5.82 -1.08 -25.90
C ILE A 139 -6.03 -2.52 -25.45
N LYS A 140 -6.60 -2.75 -24.25
CA LYS A 140 -7.00 -4.09 -23.80
C LYS A 140 -8.00 -4.75 -24.75
N LYS A 141 -8.96 -3.98 -25.26
CA LYS A 141 -9.95 -4.49 -26.23
C LYS A 141 -9.35 -4.72 -27.61
N LEU A 142 -8.47 -3.84 -28.07
CA LEU A 142 -7.78 -4.01 -29.35
C LEU A 142 -6.88 -5.25 -29.36
N ASP A 143 -6.10 -5.46 -28.30
CA ASP A 143 -5.25 -6.65 -28.17
C ASP A 143 -6.09 -7.93 -28.17
N ALA A 144 -7.21 -7.95 -27.44
CA ALA A 144 -8.12 -9.10 -27.41
C ALA A 144 -8.71 -9.45 -28.79
N LEU A 145 -8.82 -8.48 -29.71
CA LEU A 145 -9.29 -8.74 -31.08
C LEU A 145 -8.23 -9.44 -31.94
N TRP A 146 -6.96 -9.28 -31.62
CA TRP A 146 -5.82 -9.78 -32.40
C TRP A 146 -5.10 -10.96 -31.74
N ASP A 147 -5.52 -11.34 -30.54
CA ASP A 147 -5.02 -12.51 -29.83
C ASP A 147 -5.12 -13.77 -30.70
N GLY A 148 -4.02 -14.52 -30.76
CA GLY A 148 -3.88 -15.71 -31.62
C GLY A 148 -3.90 -15.47 -33.14
N LYS A 149 -4.00 -14.22 -33.62
CA LYS A 149 -4.03 -13.90 -35.07
C LYS A 149 -2.71 -13.34 -35.60
N ILE A 150 -1.79 -12.94 -34.72
CA ILE A 150 -0.51 -12.34 -35.09
C ILE A 150 0.51 -13.46 -35.30
N ARG A 151 1.26 -13.38 -36.40
CA ARG A 151 2.34 -14.34 -36.67
C ARG A 151 3.51 -14.12 -35.69
N PRO A 152 4.17 -15.20 -35.21
CA PRO A 152 5.36 -15.09 -34.38
C PRO A 152 6.41 -14.19 -35.04
N GLY A 153 7.03 -13.31 -34.23
CA GLY A 153 8.01 -12.32 -34.70
C GLY A 153 7.43 -10.96 -35.13
N PHE A 154 6.13 -10.88 -35.44
CA PHE A 154 5.44 -9.60 -35.72
C PHE A 154 4.73 -9.00 -34.50
N GLU A 155 4.65 -9.74 -33.40
CA GLU A 155 3.94 -9.35 -32.18
C GLU A 155 4.40 -7.99 -31.65
N MET A 156 5.71 -7.78 -31.50
CA MET A 156 6.23 -6.50 -30.99
C MET A 156 5.90 -5.32 -31.92
N LEU A 157 5.93 -5.54 -33.24
CA LEU A 157 5.59 -4.52 -34.23
C LEU A 157 4.11 -4.15 -34.11
N VAL A 158 3.22 -5.15 -34.15
CA VAL A 158 1.77 -4.95 -34.05
C VAL A 158 1.38 -4.33 -32.70
N ASN A 159 2.04 -4.76 -31.63
CA ASN A 159 1.79 -4.27 -30.28
C ASN A 159 2.15 -2.79 -30.11
N ASN A 160 3.29 -2.36 -30.66
CA ASN A 160 3.71 -0.96 -30.58
C ASN A 160 2.91 -0.06 -31.53
N PHE A 161 2.65 -0.51 -32.76
CA PHE A 161 1.86 0.27 -33.72
C PHE A 161 0.39 0.44 -33.28
N SER A 162 -0.24 -0.58 -32.72
CA SER A 162 -1.60 -0.43 -32.17
C SER A 162 -1.66 0.53 -31.00
N ALA A 163 -0.72 0.44 -30.06
CA ALA A 163 -0.65 1.37 -28.95
C ALA A 163 -0.47 2.81 -29.45
N GLY A 164 0.40 3.02 -30.45
CA GLY A 164 0.61 4.32 -31.08
C GLY A 164 -0.62 4.86 -31.80
N ILE A 165 -1.27 4.06 -32.65
CA ILE A 165 -2.46 4.48 -33.42
C ILE A 165 -3.66 4.71 -32.50
N ALA A 166 -3.92 3.78 -31.58
CA ALA A 166 -5.01 3.94 -30.61
C ALA A 166 -4.78 5.15 -29.70
N GLY A 167 -3.53 5.32 -29.23
CA GLY A 167 -3.09 6.49 -28.47
C GLY A 167 -3.32 7.79 -29.22
N LEU A 168 -2.94 7.86 -30.51
CA LEU A 168 -3.17 9.01 -31.38
C LEU A 168 -4.66 9.37 -31.47
N VAL A 169 -5.50 8.39 -31.84
CA VAL A 169 -6.95 8.62 -32.00
C VAL A 169 -7.57 9.12 -30.70
N LEU A 170 -7.24 8.48 -29.58
CA LEU A 170 -7.76 8.87 -28.28
C LEU A 170 -7.18 10.20 -27.78
N ALA A 171 -5.95 10.56 -28.12
CA ALA A 171 -5.39 11.86 -27.81
C ALA A 171 -6.13 12.97 -28.58
N VAL A 172 -6.46 12.75 -29.86
CA VAL A 172 -7.27 13.69 -30.66
C VAL A 172 -8.68 13.83 -30.08
N ILE A 173 -9.31 12.72 -29.67
CA ILE A 173 -10.61 12.73 -28.97
C ILE A 173 -10.51 13.47 -27.63
N GLY A 174 -9.43 13.22 -26.87
CA GLY A 174 -9.15 13.92 -25.62
C GLY A 174 -9.04 15.44 -25.83
N PHE A 175 -8.35 15.86 -26.88
CA PHE A 175 -8.11 17.25 -27.23
C PHE A 175 -9.40 17.99 -27.62
N PHE A 176 -10.16 17.47 -28.59
CA PHE A 176 -11.35 18.17 -29.12
C PHE A 176 -12.64 17.86 -28.35
N GLY A 177 -12.75 16.69 -27.73
CA GLY A 177 -13.97 16.24 -27.07
C GLY A 177 -13.92 16.46 -25.56
N VAL A 178 -12.99 15.80 -24.88
CA VAL A 178 -12.99 15.75 -23.41
C VAL A 178 -12.47 17.04 -22.78
N GLY A 179 -11.43 17.65 -23.37
CA GLY A 179 -10.81 18.89 -22.88
C GLY A 179 -11.83 19.99 -22.61
N PRO A 180 -12.60 20.45 -23.63
CA PRO A 180 -13.58 21.52 -23.46
C PRO A 180 -14.66 21.23 -22.41
N VAL A 181 -15.14 19.98 -22.35
CA VAL A 181 -16.18 19.55 -21.39
C VAL A 181 -15.65 19.61 -19.96
N VAL A 182 -14.46 19.06 -19.73
CA VAL A 182 -13.83 19.07 -18.40
C VAL A 182 -13.48 20.50 -18.00
N SER A 183 -12.97 21.34 -18.91
CA SER A 183 -12.68 22.76 -18.63
C SER A 183 -13.93 23.56 -18.29
N ALA A 184 -15.06 23.29 -18.96
CA ALA A 184 -16.34 23.92 -18.65
C ALA A 184 -16.83 23.52 -17.24
N PHE A 185 -16.74 22.23 -16.91
CA PHE A 185 -17.09 21.73 -15.58
C PHE A 185 -16.20 22.34 -14.50
N THR A 186 -14.87 22.34 -14.67
CA THR A 186 -13.94 22.87 -13.67
C THR A 186 -14.16 24.36 -13.43
N ARG A 187 -14.41 25.15 -14.48
CA ARG A 187 -14.76 26.57 -14.34
C ARG A 187 -16.09 26.77 -13.61
N GLY A 188 -17.11 25.98 -13.95
CA GLY A 188 -18.41 26.03 -13.25
C GLY A 188 -18.30 25.68 -11.77
N ALA A 189 -17.53 24.64 -11.44
CA ALA A 189 -17.25 24.26 -10.06
C ALA A 189 -16.44 25.34 -9.32
N GLY A 190 -15.47 25.98 -10.00
CA GLY A 190 -14.74 27.14 -9.48
C GLY A 190 -15.67 28.29 -9.11
N HIS A 191 -16.59 28.68 -10.00
CA HIS A 191 -17.60 29.71 -9.70
C HIS A 191 -18.50 29.34 -8.52
N GLY A 192 -18.84 28.05 -8.36
CA GLY A 192 -19.59 27.56 -7.21
C GLY A 192 -18.83 27.75 -5.89
N VAL A 193 -17.51 27.50 -5.89
CA VAL A 193 -16.65 27.78 -4.74
C VAL A 193 -16.58 29.29 -4.47
N ASP A 194 -16.36 30.10 -5.50
CA ASP A 194 -16.26 31.56 -5.36
C ASP A 194 -17.55 32.16 -4.78
N PHE A 195 -18.72 31.63 -5.18
CA PHE A 195 -20.01 31.97 -4.58
C PHE A 195 -20.05 31.62 -3.08
N LEU A 196 -19.63 30.42 -2.69
CA LEU A 196 -19.62 30.00 -1.28
C LEU A 196 -18.68 30.86 -0.44
N VAL A 197 -17.54 31.27 -0.99
CA VAL A 197 -16.59 32.18 -0.32
C VAL A 197 -17.18 33.59 -0.24
N GLY A 198 -17.70 34.14 -1.34
CA GLY A 198 -18.23 35.49 -1.40
C GLY A 198 -19.49 35.74 -0.56
N HIS A 199 -20.18 34.67 -0.15
CA HIS A 199 -21.35 34.74 0.73
C HIS A 199 -21.10 34.18 2.14
N ASP A 200 -19.84 33.93 2.53
CA ASP A 200 -19.46 33.35 3.83
C ASP A 200 -20.14 32.00 4.16
N LEU A 201 -20.54 31.26 3.12
CA LEU A 201 -21.23 29.97 3.23
C LEU A 201 -20.26 28.78 3.23
N LEU A 202 -18.97 29.00 2.93
CA LEU A 202 -17.97 27.95 2.90
C LEU A 202 -17.92 27.10 4.20
N PRO A 203 -18.11 27.64 5.42
CA PRO A 203 -18.17 26.81 6.62
C PRO A 203 -19.19 25.68 6.55
N LEU A 204 -20.34 25.92 5.89
CA LEU A 204 -21.43 24.94 5.76
C LEU A 204 -21.02 23.70 4.96
N THR A 205 -19.96 23.74 4.16
CA THR A 205 -19.47 22.54 3.45
C THR A 205 -19.07 21.43 4.41
N SER A 206 -18.72 21.77 5.66
CA SER A 206 -18.39 20.81 6.72
C SER A 206 -19.54 19.85 7.06
N ILE A 207 -20.79 20.27 6.83
CA ILE A 207 -21.99 19.41 6.99
C ILE A 207 -21.89 18.18 6.08
N PHE A 208 -21.26 18.31 4.92
CA PHE A 208 -21.09 17.22 3.96
C PHE A 208 -19.71 16.56 4.08
N ILE A 209 -18.66 17.37 4.23
CA ILE A 209 -17.27 16.89 4.23
C ILE A 209 -16.99 16.03 5.45
N GLU A 210 -17.35 16.45 6.66
CA GLU A 210 -16.99 15.73 7.89
C GLU A 210 -17.67 14.34 8.00
N PRO A 211 -18.97 14.19 7.72
CA PRO A 211 -19.57 12.85 7.63
C PRO A 211 -18.95 12.01 6.52
N ALA A 212 -18.70 12.60 5.35
CA ALA A 212 -18.10 11.89 4.23
C ALA A 212 -16.69 11.38 4.56
N LYS A 213 -15.88 12.15 5.31
CA LYS A 213 -14.58 11.71 5.81
C LYS A 213 -14.71 10.46 6.67
N VAL A 214 -15.56 10.49 7.69
CA VAL A 214 -15.81 9.34 8.60
C VAL A 214 -16.31 8.11 7.84
N LEU A 215 -17.04 8.32 6.74
CA LEU A 215 -17.53 7.25 5.85
C LEU A 215 -16.53 6.82 4.76
N PHE A 216 -15.26 7.23 4.88
CA PHE A 216 -14.15 6.91 3.95
C PHE A 216 -14.33 7.43 2.53
N LEU A 217 -15.05 8.53 2.38
CA LEU A 217 -15.17 9.27 1.12
C LEU A 217 -14.18 10.44 1.03
N ASN A 218 -13.29 10.59 2.01
CA ASN A 218 -12.25 11.63 2.04
C ASN A 218 -11.38 11.61 0.78
N ASN A 219 -10.99 10.43 0.31
CA ASN A 219 -10.20 10.28 -0.91
C ASN A 219 -10.92 10.78 -2.17
N ALA A 220 -12.22 10.51 -2.30
CA ALA A 220 -13.03 10.96 -3.42
C ALA A 220 -13.19 12.49 -3.42
N ILE A 221 -13.42 13.07 -2.24
CA ILE A 221 -13.60 14.51 -2.06
C ILE A 221 -12.28 15.23 -2.28
N ASN A 222 -11.21 14.79 -1.62
CA ASN A 222 -9.93 15.48 -1.64
C ASN A 222 -9.27 15.37 -3.02
N HIS A 223 -9.02 14.16 -3.52
CA HIS A 223 -8.31 13.98 -4.79
C HIS A 223 -9.19 14.17 -6.03
N GLY A 224 -10.50 13.91 -5.91
CA GLY A 224 -11.43 14.04 -7.02
C GLY A 224 -11.93 15.47 -7.26
N VAL A 225 -12.09 16.28 -6.19
CA VAL A 225 -12.75 17.60 -6.28
C VAL A 225 -11.90 18.72 -5.70
N LEU A 226 -11.54 18.64 -4.40
CA LEU A 226 -10.92 19.78 -3.70
C LEU A 226 -9.50 20.08 -4.19
N THR A 227 -8.68 19.06 -4.43
CA THR A 227 -7.31 19.23 -4.90
C THR A 227 -7.27 19.92 -6.26
N PRO A 228 -7.95 19.42 -7.33
CA PRO A 228 -7.95 20.11 -8.62
C PRO A 228 -8.46 21.55 -8.57
N LEU A 229 -9.54 21.81 -7.83
CA LEU A 229 -10.12 23.15 -7.68
C LEU A 229 -9.19 24.07 -6.88
N GLY A 230 -8.68 23.61 -5.75
CA GLY A 230 -7.76 24.37 -4.91
C GLY A 230 -6.45 24.67 -5.61
N THR A 231 -5.99 23.74 -6.44
CA THR A 231 -4.81 23.91 -7.28
C THR A 231 -5.02 25.00 -8.33
N THR A 232 -6.16 24.99 -9.02
CA THR A 232 -6.50 26.05 -9.99
C THR A 232 -6.60 27.41 -9.30
N GLN A 233 -7.22 27.47 -8.12
CA GLN A 233 -7.33 28.69 -7.33
C GLN A 233 -5.94 29.19 -6.86
N ALA A 234 -5.10 28.29 -6.33
CA ALA A 234 -3.78 28.64 -5.83
C ALA A 234 -2.82 29.14 -6.92
N LEU A 235 -2.98 28.70 -8.17
CA LEU A 235 -2.24 29.28 -9.30
C LEU A 235 -2.61 30.75 -9.54
N ALA A 236 -3.90 31.10 -9.41
CA ALA A 236 -4.37 32.46 -9.63
C ALA A 236 -4.09 33.40 -8.46
N THR A 237 -4.25 32.92 -7.22
CA THR A 237 -4.23 33.77 -6.01
C THR A 237 -3.02 33.50 -5.10
N GLY A 238 -2.18 32.51 -5.43
CA GLY A 238 -1.04 32.06 -4.63
C GLY A 238 -1.40 31.16 -3.45
N LYS A 239 -2.70 30.94 -3.16
CA LYS A 239 -3.17 30.07 -2.06
C LYS A 239 -4.62 29.62 -2.26
N SER A 240 -5.00 28.52 -1.63
CA SER A 240 -6.40 28.08 -1.57
C SER A 240 -6.80 27.61 -0.18
N VAL A 241 -7.98 28.04 0.26
CA VAL A 241 -8.62 27.53 1.48
C VAL A 241 -9.15 26.11 1.28
N LEU A 242 -9.44 25.69 0.04
CA LEU A 242 -9.96 24.36 -0.28
C LEU A 242 -9.03 23.23 0.15
N PHE A 243 -7.73 23.48 0.20
CA PHE A 243 -6.76 22.51 0.71
C PHE A 243 -6.89 22.25 2.21
N LEU A 244 -7.48 23.17 2.98
CA LEU A 244 -7.70 23.03 4.43
C LEU A 244 -9.04 22.38 4.78
N LEU A 245 -10.00 22.36 3.85
CA LEU A 245 -11.35 21.84 4.09
C LEU A 245 -11.33 20.37 4.52
N GLU A 246 -10.38 19.59 4.02
CA GLU A 246 -10.18 18.19 4.43
C GLU A 246 -8.93 18.00 5.29
N ALA A 247 -7.84 18.71 4.98
CA ALA A 247 -6.55 18.49 5.63
C ALA A 247 -6.42 19.07 7.05
N ASN A 248 -7.34 19.93 7.50
CA ASN A 248 -7.27 20.49 8.85
C ASN A 248 -7.34 19.37 9.92
N PRO A 249 -6.29 19.16 10.73
CA PRO A 249 -6.28 18.07 11.71
C PRO A 249 -7.06 18.42 12.99
N GLY A 250 -7.50 19.68 13.16
CA GLY A 250 -8.16 20.19 14.36
C GLY A 250 -9.41 19.42 14.78
N PRO A 251 -10.41 19.19 13.91
CA PRO A 251 -11.63 18.47 14.29
C PRO A 251 -11.36 17.09 14.87
N GLY A 252 -10.49 16.30 14.23
CA GLY A 252 -10.09 14.97 14.69
C GLY A 252 -9.30 15.00 16.00
N LEU A 253 -8.36 15.95 16.14
CA LEU A 253 -7.61 16.16 17.38
C LEU A 253 -8.57 16.46 18.55
N GLY A 254 -9.58 17.30 18.34
CA GLY A 254 -10.58 17.62 19.36
C GLY A 254 -11.35 16.40 19.88
N ILE A 255 -11.75 15.50 18.97
CA ILE A 255 -12.39 14.22 19.34
C ILE A 255 -11.45 13.39 20.22
N LEU A 256 -10.21 13.21 19.79
CA LEU A 256 -9.24 12.36 20.50
C LEU A 256 -8.90 12.92 21.88
N LEU A 257 -8.71 14.25 21.99
CA LEU A 257 -8.54 14.92 23.28
C LEU A 257 -9.75 14.71 24.20
N ALA A 258 -10.98 14.73 23.65
CA ALA A 258 -12.18 14.48 24.45
C ALA A 258 -12.22 13.04 24.99
N PHE A 259 -11.79 12.05 24.19
CA PHE A 259 -11.64 10.67 24.66
C PHE A 259 -10.50 10.49 25.67
N MET A 260 -9.40 11.23 25.55
CA MET A 260 -8.32 11.20 26.54
C MET A 260 -8.80 11.63 27.93
N VAL A 261 -9.69 12.63 28.00
CA VAL A 261 -10.18 13.16 29.27
C VAL A 261 -11.42 12.41 29.75
N PHE A 262 -12.44 12.29 28.90
CA PHE A 262 -13.79 11.81 29.24
C PHE A 262 -14.13 10.43 28.68
N GLY A 263 -13.26 9.83 27.88
CA GLY A 263 -13.44 8.47 27.39
C GLY A 263 -13.38 7.43 28.53
N ARG A 264 -13.69 6.18 28.20
CA ARG A 264 -13.62 5.03 29.11
C ARG A 264 -12.94 3.85 28.41
N GLY A 265 -12.42 2.92 29.21
CA GLY A 265 -11.89 1.65 28.71
C GLY A 265 -10.76 1.79 27.69
N ALA A 266 -10.75 0.88 26.72
CA ALA A 266 -9.78 0.83 25.63
C ALA A 266 -9.70 2.15 24.84
N ALA A 267 -10.83 2.80 24.57
CA ALA A 267 -10.87 4.06 23.83
C ALA A 267 -10.12 5.19 24.54
N LYS A 268 -10.17 5.25 25.87
CA LYS A 268 -9.39 6.23 26.64
C LYS A 268 -7.88 5.94 26.56
N ALA A 269 -7.51 4.66 26.69
CA ALA A 269 -6.11 4.22 26.68
C ALA A 269 -5.43 4.43 25.31
N SER A 270 -6.16 4.23 24.20
CA SER A 270 -5.62 4.37 22.84
C SER A 270 -5.63 5.79 22.30
N ALA A 271 -6.46 6.69 22.84
CA ALA A 271 -6.64 8.05 22.33
C ALA A 271 -5.35 8.90 22.27
N PRO A 272 -4.44 8.90 23.28
CA PRO A 272 -3.20 9.67 23.20
C PRO A 272 -2.30 9.27 22.03
N GLY A 273 -2.13 7.95 21.80
CA GLY A 273 -1.35 7.44 20.68
C GLY A 273 -1.99 7.78 19.33
N ALA A 274 -3.32 7.62 19.24
CA ALA A 274 -4.07 8.02 18.06
C ALA A 274 -3.96 9.53 17.77
N ALA A 275 -3.93 10.39 18.80
CA ALA A 275 -3.80 11.84 18.64
C ALA A 275 -2.46 12.23 18.02
N ILE A 276 -1.37 11.59 18.45
CA ILE A 276 -0.04 11.82 17.90
C ILE A 276 0.00 11.40 16.42
N ILE A 277 -0.48 10.19 16.12
CA ILE A 277 -0.47 9.65 14.75
C ILE A 277 -1.36 10.49 13.82
N GLN A 278 -2.52 10.93 14.29
CA GLN A 278 -3.43 11.78 13.53
C GLN A 278 -2.83 13.16 13.27
N PHE A 279 -2.35 13.83 14.33
CA PHE A 279 -1.95 15.23 14.26
C PHE A 279 -0.58 15.41 13.60
N LEU A 280 0.42 14.61 13.99
CA LEU A 280 1.78 14.69 13.46
C LEU A 280 1.98 13.80 12.24
N GLY A 281 1.36 12.62 12.22
CA GLY A 281 1.45 11.68 11.08
C GLY A 281 0.48 12.01 9.96
N GLY A 282 -0.60 12.74 10.23
CA GLY A 282 -1.57 13.15 9.21
C GLY A 282 -2.48 12.02 8.72
N ILE A 283 -2.57 10.91 9.48
CA ILE A 283 -3.46 9.79 9.20
C ILE A 283 -4.80 10.09 9.88
N HIS A 284 -5.70 10.73 9.14
CA HIS A 284 -7.00 11.19 9.68
C HIS A 284 -7.94 10.01 9.96
N GLU A 285 -7.75 8.88 9.29
CA GLU A 285 -8.55 7.68 9.46
C GLU A 285 -8.52 7.12 10.89
N ILE A 286 -7.48 7.43 11.67
CA ILE A 286 -7.30 6.86 13.01
C ILE A 286 -8.30 7.40 14.04
N TYR A 287 -8.93 8.56 13.81
CA TYR A 287 -9.96 9.08 14.71
C TYR A 287 -11.39 8.64 14.32
N PHE A 288 -11.58 8.12 13.10
CA PHE A 288 -12.90 7.71 12.64
C PHE A 288 -13.54 6.57 13.48
N PRO A 289 -12.82 5.58 14.06
CA PRO A 289 -13.50 4.54 14.85
C PRO A 289 -14.13 5.16 16.10
N TYR A 290 -13.48 6.16 16.72
CA TYR A 290 -13.99 6.89 17.87
C TYR A 290 -15.32 7.60 17.56
N VAL A 291 -15.49 8.10 16.33
CA VAL A 291 -16.73 8.72 15.87
C VAL A 291 -17.78 7.67 15.54
N LEU A 292 -17.40 6.55 14.90
CA LEU A 292 -18.31 5.45 14.57
C LEU A 292 -18.89 4.76 15.81
N MET A 293 -18.10 4.63 16.88
CA MET A 293 -18.56 4.11 18.18
C MET A 293 -19.74 4.89 18.75
N LYS A 294 -19.77 6.21 18.51
CA LYS A 294 -20.84 7.11 18.97
C LYS A 294 -21.18 8.10 17.85
N PRO A 295 -22.05 7.74 16.89
CA PRO A 295 -22.31 8.53 15.69
C PRO A 295 -22.75 9.98 15.94
N LYS A 296 -23.31 10.28 17.13
CA LYS A 296 -23.60 11.66 17.56
C LYS A 296 -22.37 12.58 17.57
N LEU A 297 -21.16 12.01 17.73
CA LEU A 297 -19.89 12.74 17.67
C LEU A 297 -19.58 13.31 16.29
N ILE A 298 -20.28 12.90 15.23
CA ILE A 298 -20.23 13.57 13.92
C ILE A 298 -20.61 15.05 14.05
N ALA A 299 -21.51 15.42 14.98
CA ALA A 299 -21.84 16.81 15.23
C ALA A 299 -20.62 17.62 15.74
N ALA A 300 -19.75 17.00 16.55
CA ALA A 300 -18.54 17.64 17.04
C ALA A 300 -17.52 17.87 15.91
N THR A 301 -17.35 16.90 15.00
CA THR A 301 -16.47 17.09 13.84
C THR A 301 -17.02 18.13 12.87
N ILE A 302 -18.33 18.14 12.60
CA ILE A 302 -18.98 19.18 11.79
C ILE A 302 -18.74 20.57 12.38
N LEU A 303 -19.08 20.80 13.65
CA LEU A 303 -18.95 22.11 14.27
C LEU A 303 -17.49 22.55 14.40
N GLY A 304 -16.58 21.61 14.69
CA GLY A 304 -15.14 21.86 14.64
C GLY A 304 -14.67 22.26 13.25
N GLY A 305 -15.06 21.51 12.22
CA GLY A 305 -14.75 21.81 10.82
C GLY A 305 -15.29 23.17 10.38
N MET A 306 -16.57 23.46 10.68
CA MET A 306 -17.20 24.76 10.42
C MET A 306 -16.40 25.90 11.05
N THR A 307 -15.98 25.74 12.30
CA THR A 307 -15.19 26.74 13.03
C THR A 307 -13.85 26.98 12.35
N GLY A 308 -13.14 25.91 11.98
CA GLY A 308 -11.86 26.02 11.27
C GLY A 308 -12.00 26.70 9.91
N VAL A 309 -13.00 26.33 9.12
CA VAL A 309 -13.25 26.95 7.81
C VAL A 309 -13.65 28.42 7.99
N PHE A 310 -14.51 28.75 8.95
CA PHE A 310 -14.90 30.12 9.25
C PHE A 310 -13.70 31.00 9.60
N ILE A 311 -12.82 30.53 10.49
CA ILE A 311 -11.58 31.25 10.83
C ILE A 311 -10.72 31.46 9.58
N ASN A 312 -10.60 30.45 8.71
CA ASN A 312 -9.82 30.61 7.48
C ASN A 312 -10.42 31.63 6.50
N VAL A 313 -11.75 31.66 6.37
CA VAL A 313 -12.44 32.68 5.55
C VAL A 313 -12.21 34.07 6.15
N LEU A 314 -12.38 34.23 7.48
CA LEU A 314 -12.21 35.50 8.18
C LEU A 314 -10.79 36.08 8.03
N PHE A 315 -9.76 35.24 8.10
CA PHE A 315 -8.37 35.65 7.95
C PHE A 315 -7.87 35.61 6.49
N GLY A 316 -8.72 35.17 5.55
CA GLY A 316 -8.34 34.90 4.17
C GLY A 316 -7.15 33.93 4.07
N SER A 317 -7.04 32.95 4.96
CA SER A 317 -5.91 32.02 5.01
C SER A 317 -6.09 30.79 4.11
N GLY A 318 -4.96 30.25 3.62
CA GLY A 318 -4.96 29.08 2.75
C GLY A 318 -3.56 28.48 2.58
N LEU A 319 -3.50 27.36 1.88
CA LEU A 319 -2.25 26.66 1.54
C LEU A 319 -1.86 26.90 0.08
N ARG A 320 -0.56 26.82 -0.24
CA ARG A 320 -0.03 26.92 -1.60
C ARG A 320 -0.26 25.64 -2.42
N ALA A 321 -0.30 24.50 -1.75
CA ALA A 321 -0.48 23.18 -2.34
C ALA A 321 -1.25 22.27 -1.36
N PRO A 322 -1.78 21.12 -1.82
CA PRO A 322 -2.37 20.13 -0.93
C PRO A 322 -1.38 19.66 0.14
N ALA A 323 -1.85 19.52 1.39
CA ALA A 323 -1.08 18.91 2.46
C ALA A 323 -1.26 17.37 2.41
N ALA A 324 -0.18 16.65 2.07
CA ALA A 324 -0.19 15.18 1.99
C ALA A 324 1.08 14.60 2.66
N PRO A 325 0.95 13.78 3.71
CA PRO A 325 -0.29 13.47 4.46
C PRO A 325 -0.87 14.72 5.13
N GLY A 326 -2.11 14.68 5.62
CA GLY A 326 -2.82 15.82 6.23
C GLY A 326 -2.31 16.21 7.63
N SER A 327 -1.00 16.10 7.89
CA SER A 327 -0.40 16.40 9.19
C SER A 327 -0.25 17.89 9.42
N ILE A 328 -0.14 18.32 10.67
CA ILE A 328 0.17 19.72 10.99
C ILE A 328 1.48 20.18 10.36
N ILE A 329 2.45 19.26 10.23
CA ILE A 329 3.75 19.52 9.61
C ILE A 329 3.57 19.85 8.13
N ALA A 330 2.81 19.02 7.41
CA ALA A 330 2.53 19.24 6.00
C ALA A 330 1.65 20.48 5.78
N VAL A 331 0.68 20.72 6.66
CA VAL A 331 -0.15 21.94 6.65
C VAL A 331 0.75 23.17 6.78
N TYR A 332 1.62 23.26 7.80
CA TYR A 332 2.53 24.41 7.95
C TYR A 332 3.57 24.53 6.85
N ALA A 333 4.05 23.41 6.31
CA ALA A 333 4.96 23.43 5.16
C ALA A 333 4.30 24.06 3.93
N GLN A 334 2.99 23.85 3.75
CA GLN A 334 2.25 24.41 2.62
C GLN A 334 1.53 25.73 2.92
N THR A 335 1.53 26.20 4.17
CA THR A 335 0.86 27.46 4.55
C THR A 335 1.46 28.66 3.82
N ALA A 336 0.59 29.45 3.18
CA ALA A 336 0.99 30.71 2.55
C ALA A 336 1.59 31.67 3.59
N SER A 337 2.55 32.51 3.19
CA SER A 337 3.33 33.36 4.11
C SER A 337 2.46 34.28 4.96
N GLY A 338 1.41 34.87 4.39
CA GLY A 338 0.42 35.68 5.10
C GLY A 338 -0.69 34.89 5.80
N SER A 339 -0.57 33.57 5.93
CA SER A 339 -1.67 32.70 6.39
C SER A 339 -1.36 31.91 7.65
N TYR A 340 -0.15 31.99 8.20
CA TYR A 340 0.22 31.24 9.41
C TYR A 340 -0.71 31.52 10.60
N LEU A 341 -1.01 32.78 10.90
CA LEU A 341 -1.90 33.10 12.02
C LEU A 341 -3.30 32.50 11.83
N GLY A 342 -3.91 32.72 10.66
CA GLY A 342 -5.24 32.20 10.34
C GLY A 342 -5.29 30.67 10.36
N VAL A 343 -4.30 29.99 9.76
CA VAL A 343 -4.19 28.53 9.77
C VAL A 343 -4.04 28.00 11.21
N THR A 344 -3.14 28.58 12.01
CA THR A 344 -2.94 28.16 13.41
C THR A 344 -4.22 28.32 14.23
N LEU A 345 -4.88 29.48 14.14
CA LEU A 345 -6.15 29.73 14.82
C LEU A 345 -7.25 28.79 14.32
N SER A 346 -7.27 28.45 13.03
CA SER A 346 -8.25 27.52 12.48
C SER A 346 -8.09 26.10 13.02
N VAL A 347 -6.86 25.63 13.19
CA VAL A 347 -6.56 24.30 13.75
C VAL A 347 -6.93 24.26 15.23
N LEU A 348 -6.51 25.27 15.99
CA LEU A 348 -6.78 25.36 17.43
C LEU A 348 -8.28 25.56 17.71
N GLY A 349 -8.94 26.45 16.97
CA GLY A 349 -10.38 26.72 17.10
C GLY A 349 -11.21 25.49 16.74
N ALA A 350 -10.87 24.80 15.65
CA ALA A 350 -11.53 23.56 15.26
C ALA A 350 -11.37 22.47 16.33
N ALA A 351 -10.15 22.32 16.87
CA ALA A 351 -9.87 21.37 17.95
C ALA A 351 -10.63 21.72 19.24
N ALA A 352 -10.65 22.99 19.63
CA ALA A 352 -11.33 23.46 20.84
C ALA A 352 -12.85 23.24 20.76
N VAL A 353 -13.48 23.59 19.64
CA VAL A 353 -14.93 23.39 19.44
C VAL A 353 -15.27 21.91 19.36
N SER A 354 -14.53 21.13 18.58
CA SER A 354 -14.72 19.68 18.51
C SER A 354 -14.56 19.02 19.88
N PHE A 355 -13.52 19.39 20.63
CA PHE A 355 -13.29 18.93 22.00
C PHE A 355 -14.45 19.30 22.93
N ALA A 356 -14.90 20.56 22.94
CA ALA A 356 -15.96 21.01 23.82
C ALA A 356 -17.29 20.27 23.54
N VAL A 357 -17.68 20.17 22.27
CA VAL A 357 -18.92 19.48 21.87
C VAL A 357 -18.82 17.98 22.17
N ALA A 358 -17.70 17.34 21.81
CA ALA A 358 -17.48 15.92 22.10
C ALA A 358 -17.48 15.64 23.60
N SER A 359 -16.88 16.51 24.42
CA SER A 359 -16.86 16.37 25.88
C SER A 359 -18.27 16.41 26.47
N VAL A 360 -19.13 17.32 26.00
CA VAL A 360 -20.54 17.38 26.42
C VAL A 360 -21.28 16.11 26.00
N LEU A 361 -21.11 15.66 24.74
CA LEU A 361 -21.77 14.46 24.23
C LEU A 361 -21.31 13.18 24.96
N LEU A 362 -20.02 13.05 25.27
CA LEU A 362 -19.48 11.92 26.03
C LEU A 362 -19.93 11.92 27.49
N LYS A 363 -20.03 13.10 28.13
CA LYS A 363 -20.43 13.22 29.54
C LYS A 363 -21.93 13.01 29.75
N THR A 364 -22.75 13.40 28.77
CA THR A 364 -24.21 13.23 28.82
C THR A 364 -24.67 11.83 28.41
N ASP A 365 -23.76 11.03 27.85
CA ASP A 365 -24.06 9.65 27.48
C ASP A 365 -24.11 8.75 28.72
N ARG A 366 -25.34 8.31 29.04
CA ARG A 366 -25.64 7.43 30.17
C ARG A 366 -25.51 5.94 29.81
N ALA A 367 -25.20 5.61 28.56
CA ALA A 367 -24.97 4.22 28.17
C ALA A 367 -23.79 3.64 28.98
N THR A 368 -24.07 2.56 29.71
CA THR A 368 -23.10 1.79 30.51
C THR A 368 -22.29 0.82 29.66
N ASP A 369 -22.66 0.62 28.39
CA ASP A 369 -21.93 -0.26 27.49
C ASP A 369 -20.56 0.34 27.18
N GLU A 370 -19.52 -0.43 27.48
CA GLU A 370 -18.15 -0.08 27.15
C GLU A 370 -18.08 -0.04 25.61
N PRO A 371 -17.78 1.13 25.03
CA PRO A 371 -17.88 1.27 23.58
C PRO A 371 -16.76 0.41 22.96
N ASP A 372 -17.15 -0.55 22.13
CA ASP A 372 -16.26 -1.54 21.53
C ASP A 372 -15.47 -0.92 20.38
N LEU A 373 -14.25 -0.45 20.72
CA LEU A 373 -13.31 0.09 19.76
C LEU A 373 -12.90 -0.95 18.70
N ALA A 374 -12.85 -2.23 19.05
CA ALA A 374 -12.48 -3.29 18.14
C ALA A 374 -13.58 -3.51 17.09
N ALA A 375 -14.86 -3.57 17.50
CA ALA A 375 -15.99 -3.65 16.58
C ALA A 375 -16.08 -2.43 15.65
N ALA A 376 -15.89 -1.22 16.16
CA ALA A 376 -15.91 -0.01 15.33
C ALA A 376 -14.71 0.06 14.36
N THR A 377 -13.56 -0.47 14.76
CA THR A 377 -12.39 -0.61 13.88
C THR A 377 -12.67 -1.64 12.78
N ALA A 378 -13.32 -2.75 13.10
CA ALA A 378 -13.74 -3.76 12.13
C ALA A 378 -14.80 -3.21 11.14
N GLU A 379 -15.78 -2.44 11.62
CA GLU A 379 -16.74 -1.73 10.76
C GLU A 379 -16.02 -0.76 9.81
N MET A 380 -15.06 0.01 10.32
CA MET A 380 -14.22 0.88 9.50
C MET A 380 -13.48 0.13 8.39
N GLU A 381 -12.85 -1.00 8.71
CA GLU A 381 -12.10 -1.78 7.73
C GLU A 381 -13.06 -2.35 6.66
N ALA A 382 -14.29 -2.72 7.04
CA ALA A 382 -15.33 -3.08 6.09
C ALA A 382 -15.76 -1.90 5.19
N LEU A 383 -15.77 -0.66 5.72
CA LEU A 383 -16.13 0.56 4.98
C LEU A 383 -15.05 1.06 4.01
N LYS A 384 -13.77 0.74 4.24
CA LYS A 384 -12.66 1.11 3.33
C LYS A 384 -12.72 0.42 1.95
N GLY A 385 -13.74 -0.39 1.67
CA GLY A 385 -13.90 -1.03 0.37
C GLY A 385 -12.87 -2.11 0.06
N LYS A 386 -11.89 -2.32 0.95
CA LYS A 386 -11.12 -3.56 1.04
C LYS A 386 -12.06 -4.63 1.60
N ARG A 387 -13.03 -5.05 0.80
CA ARG A 387 -13.60 -6.37 1.03
C ARG A 387 -12.42 -7.32 1.05
N SER A 388 -12.17 -7.87 2.23
CA SER A 388 -11.45 -9.10 2.23
C SER A 388 -12.20 -10.05 1.30
N SER A 389 -11.50 -10.72 0.39
CA SER A 389 -12.14 -11.79 -0.36
C SER A 389 -12.59 -12.91 0.60
N VAL A 390 -12.04 -12.93 1.82
CA VAL A 390 -12.55 -13.68 2.98
C VAL A 390 -13.93 -13.14 3.43
N ALA A 391 -14.14 -11.82 3.51
CA ALA A 391 -15.43 -11.21 3.88
C ALA A 391 -16.55 -11.43 2.86
N ALA A 392 -16.22 -11.54 1.57
CA ALA A 392 -17.17 -11.95 0.53
C ALA A 392 -17.56 -13.44 0.67
N ALA A 393 -16.63 -14.31 1.08
CA ALA A 393 -16.93 -15.70 1.42
C ALA A 393 -17.71 -15.83 2.75
N LEU A 394 -17.48 -14.92 3.71
CA LEU A 394 -18.22 -14.83 4.97
C LEU A 394 -19.70 -14.42 4.80
N THR A 395 -20.07 -13.84 3.64
CA THR A 395 -21.46 -13.44 3.32
C THR A 395 -22.11 -14.34 2.26
N GLY A 396 -21.30 -15.10 1.51
CA GLY A 396 -21.74 -16.03 0.48
C GLY A 396 -21.69 -17.49 0.94
N GLY A 397 -22.68 -17.90 1.74
CA GLY A 397 -23.33 -19.22 1.70
C GLY A 397 -22.54 -20.54 1.87
N SER A 398 -21.21 -20.58 1.88
CA SER A 398 -20.49 -21.84 2.11
C SER A 398 -20.41 -22.15 3.60
N THR A 399 -21.35 -22.96 4.08
CA THR A 399 -21.38 -23.53 5.43
C THR A 399 -20.55 -24.80 5.57
N ALA A 400 -19.84 -25.21 4.52
CA ALA A 400 -19.01 -26.41 4.55
C ALA A 400 -17.71 -26.17 5.36
N PRO A 401 -17.34 -27.09 6.26
CA PRO A 401 -16.10 -26.97 7.01
C PRO A 401 -14.90 -27.02 6.06
N ILE A 402 -13.98 -26.07 6.22
CA ILE A 402 -12.76 -25.97 5.42
C ILE A 402 -11.71 -26.86 6.08
N SER A 403 -11.40 -27.99 5.46
CA SER A 403 -10.39 -28.95 5.95
C SER A 403 -9.06 -28.84 5.21
N ASN A 404 -9.03 -28.25 4.01
CA ASN A 404 -7.82 -28.14 3.19
C ASN A 404 -7.67 -26.76 2.53
N ILE A 405 -6.46 -26.20 2.68
CA ILE A 405 -6.08 -24.89 2.20
C ILE A 405 -4.86 -25.04 1.29
N VAL A 406 -4.86 -24.39 0.12
CA VAL A 406 -3.71 -24.35 -0.78
C VAL A 406 -3.18 -22.94 -0.95
N PHE A 407 -1.87 -22.76 -0.78
CA PHE A 407 -1.15 -21.57 -1.23
C PHE A 407 -0.66 -21.79 -2.66
N ALA A 408 -1.23 -21.07 -3.61
CA ALA A 408 -0.84 -21.19 -5.00
C ALA A 408 0.02 -20.00 -5.47
N CYS A 409 1.13 -20.30 -6.12
CA CYS A 409 1.93 -19.31 -6.87
C CYS A 409 2.32 -19.89 -8.24
N ASP A 410 2.99 -19.11 -9.09
CA ASP A 410 3.27 -19.52 -10.47
C ASP A 410 4.19 -20.76 -10.54
N ALA A 411 5.24 -20.80 -9.70
CA ALA A 411 6.23 -21.89 -9.69
C ALA A 411 6.11 -22.88 -8.51
N GLY A 412 5.24 -22.61 -7.54
CA GLY A 412 5.02 -23.47 -6.36
C GLY A 412 6.12 -23.49 -5.29
N MET A 413 7.27 -22.86 -5.50
CA MET A 413 8.42 -22.85 -4.56
C MET A 413 8.90 -21.43 -4.25
N GLY A 414 9.17 -21.15 -2.97
CA GLY A 414 9.61 -19.85 -2.46
C GLY A 414 8.56 -19.18 -1.57
N SER A 415 7.93 -18.12 -2.06
CA SER A 415 7.02 -17.26 -1.28
C SER A 415 5.72 -17.95 -0.82
N SER A 416 5.15 -18.84 -1.64
CA SER A 416 3.94 -19.61 -1.26
C SER A 416 4.20 -20.65 -0.18
N ALA A 417 5.40 -21.23 -0.14
CA ALA A 417 5.79 -22.20 0.89
C ALA A 417 5.99 -21.52 2.25
N MET A 418 6.57 -20.32 2.26
CA MET A 418 6.72 -19.54 3.48
C MET A 418 5.37 -19.02 3.98
N GLY A 419 4.51 -18.47 3.11
CA GLY A 419 3.16 -18.05 3.48
C GLY A 419 2.29 -19.19 4.00
N ALA A 420 2.37 -20.38 3.38
CA ALA A 420 1.71 -21.59 3.88
C ALA A 420 2.18 -21.97 5.28
N SER A 421 3.47 -21.81 5.58
CA SER A 421 4.05 -22.13 6.88
C SER A 421 3.61 -21.15 7.97
N VAL A 422 3.57 -19.84 7.64
CA VAL A 422 3.03 -18.79 8.53
C VAL A 422 1.55 -19.05 8.84
N LEU A 423 0.74 -19.33 7.82
CA LEU A 423 -0.69 -19.60 8.01
C LEU A 423 -0.90 -20.90 8.80
N ARG A 424 -0.15 -21.96 8.52
CA ARG A 424 -0.22 -23.24 9.26
C ARG A 424 0.07 -23.03 10.75
N LYS A 425 1.04 -22.17 11.09
CA LYS A 425 1.32 -21.81 12.48
C LYS A 425 0.14 -21.07 13.12
N LYS A 426 -0.37 -20.01 12.49
CA LYS A 426 -1.52 -19.24 13.01
C LYS A 426 -2.78 -20.11 13.22
N ILE A 427 -3.08 -21.01 12.28
CA ILE A 427 -4.21 -21.95 12.38
C ILE A 427 -4.06 -22.90 13.57
N ARG A 428 -2.84 -23.41 13.79
CA ARG A 428 -2.53 -24.30 14.91
C ARG A 428 -2.53 -23.56 16.25
N ASP A 429 -1.96 -22.36 16.31
CA ASP A 429 -1.98 -21.50 17.51
C ASP A 429 -3.43 -21.14 17.91
N ALA A 430 -4.34 -21.08 16.93
CA ALA A 430 -5.77 -20.89 17.15
C ALA A 430 -6.57 -22.18 17.42
N GLY A 431 -5.90 -23.34 17.53
CA GLY A 431 -6.52 -24.61 17.95
C GLY A 431 -7.16 -25.45 16.84
N PHE A 432 -7.00 -25.10 15.55
CA PHE A 432 -7.57 -25.84 14.43
C PHE A 432 -6.60 -26.92 13.90
N THR A 433 -6.51 -28.07 14.59
CA THR A 433 -5.59 -29.16 14.22
C THR A 433 -6.04 -30.00 13.03
N GLY A 434 -7.32 -29.95 12.66
CA GLY A 434 -7.90 -30.69 11.54
C GLY A 434 -7.78 -30.02 10.16
N VAL A 435 -7.10 -28.87 10.05
CA VAL A 435 -6.99 -28.08 8.81
C VAL A 435 -5.61 -28.25 8.20
N THR A 436 -5.57 -28.81 6.99
CA THR A 436 -4.32 -29.04 6.24
C THR A 436 -4.00 -27.84 5.36
N VAL A 437 -2.78 -27.29 5.47
CA VAL A 437 -2.29 -26.22 4.58
C VAL A 437 -1.15 -26.74 3.73
N VAL A 438 -1.29 -26.68 2.41
CA VAL A 438 -0.28 -27.07 1.41
C VAL A 438 0.11 -25.89 0.52
N ASN A 439 1.23 -25.98 -0.19
CA ASN A 439 1.60 -25.03 -1.24
C ASN A 439 1.80 -25.76 -2.57
N GLN A 440 1.41 -25.13 -3.68
CA GLN A 440 1.52 -25.75 -5.00
C GLN A 440 1.65 -24.70 -6.11
N ALA A 441 2.13 -25.11 -7.29
CA ALA A 441 2.06 -24.30 -8.49
C ALA A 441 0.62 -24.20 -9.02
N ILE A 442 0.20 -23.05 -9.55
CA ILE A 442 -1.15 -22.82 -10.07
C ILE A 442 -1.50 -23.82 -11.19
N SER A 443 -0.52 -24.23 -11.99
CA SER A 443 -0.69 -25.23 -13.05
C SER A 443 -1.19 -26.59 -12.54
N ASN A 444 -0.90 -26.90 -11.27
CA ASN A 444 -1.13 -28.20 -10.66
C ASN A 444 -2.32 -28.17 -9.68
N LEU A 445 -3.00 -27.02 -9.56
CA LEU A 445 -4.21 -26.92 -8.76
C LEU A 445 -5.29 -27.85 -9.28
N THR A 446 -5.95 -28.52 -8.34
CA THR A 446 -7.14 -29.32 -8.56
C THR A 446 -8.29 -28.72 -7.77
N ASP A 447 -9.54 -28.93 -8.22
CA ASP A 447 -10.72 -28.34 -7.58
C ASP A 447 -11.18 -29.14 -6.35
N THR A 448 -10.24 -29.42 -5.46
CA THR A 448 -10.47 -30.22 -4.25
C THR A 448 -10.28 -29.41 -2.98
N TYR A 449 -9.83 -28.15 -3.09
CA TYR A 449 -9.49 -27.31 -1.94
C TYR A 449 -10.70 -26.49 -1.48
N GLY A 450 -10.89 -26.38 -0.16
CA GLY A 450 -11.90 -25.50 0.43
C GLY A 450 -11.48 -24.03 0.38
N LEU A 451 -10.17 -23.74 0.42
CA LEU A 451 -9.64 -22.38 0.35
C LEU A 451 -8.32 -22.32 -0.43
N ALA A 452 -8.19 -21.34 -1.31
CA ALA A 452 -6.98 -21.07 -2.10
C ALA A 452 -6.44 -19.67 -1.78
N VAL A 453 -5.21 -19.58 -1.29
CA VAL A 453 -4.49 -18.32 -1.03
C VAL A 453 -3.51 -18.04 -2.17
N THR A 454 -3.57 -16.87 -2.78
CA THR A 454 -2.71 -16.50 -3.91
C THR A 454 -2.28 -15.04 -3.84
N HIS A 455 -1.19 -14.69 -4.54
CA HIS A 455 -0.87 -13.28 -4.77
C HIS A 455 -2.01 -12.61 -5.57
N ARG A 456 -2.29 -11.33 -5.32
CA ARG A 456 -3.36 -10.58 -5.99
C ARG A 456 -3.32 -10.70 -7.52
N ASP A 457 -2.12 -10.66 -8.09
CA ASP A 457 -1.92 -10.73 -9.54
C ASP A 457 -2.17 -12.13 -10.13
N LEU A 458 -2.26 -13.16 -9.28
CA LEU A 458 -2.41 -14.57 -9.67
C LEU A 458 -3.78 -15.16 -9.35
N THR A 459 -4.61 -14.44 -8.58
CA THR A 459 -5.91 -14.95 -8.10
C THR A 459 -6.86 -15.33 -9.23
N GLU A 460 -6.97 -14.52 -10.28
CA GLU A 460 -7.86 -14.84 -11.42
C GLU A 460 -7.46 -16.13 -12.13
N ARG A 461 -6.15 -16.39 -12.25
CA ARG A 461 -5.63 -17.62 -12.87
C ARG A 461 -5.89 -18.85 -12.00
N ALA A 462 -5.82 -18.70 -10.68
CA ALA A 462 -6.18 -19.78 -9.75
C ALA A 462 -7.69 -20.06 -9.73
N ARG A 463 -8.54 -19.03 -9.83
CA ARG A 463 -10.01 -19.18 -9.93
C ARG A 463 -10.45 -20.05 -11.11
N GLN A 464 -9.73 -19.98 -12.22
CA GLN A 464 -10.00 -20.82 -13.40
C GLN A 464 -9.69 -22.30 -13.16
N LYS A 465 -8.78 -22.62 -12.24
CA LYS A 465 -8.34 -23.99 -11.94
C LYS A 465 -9.06 -24.63 -10.77
N THR A 466 -9.40 -23.83 -9.76
CA THR A 466 -10.19 -24.29 -8.60
C THR A 466 -11.36 -23.35 -8.33
N PRO A 467 -12.41 -23.38 -9.17
CA PRO A 467 -13.56 -22.49 -9.02
C PRO A 467 -14.38 -22.74 -7.75
N SER A 468 -14.33 -23.95 -7.16
CA SER A 468 -15.10 -24.28 -5.95
C SER A 468 -14.46 -23.75 -4.65
N ALA A 469 -13.16 -23.47 -4.66
CA ALA A 469 -12.45 -22.99 -3.48
C ALA A 469 -12.83 -21.54 -3.11
N VAL A 470 -12.78 -21.20 -1.83
CA VAL A 470 -12.76 -19.81 -1.39
C VAL A 470 -11.42 -19.18 -1.75
N HIS A 471 -11.40 -18.11 -2.55
CA HIS A 471 -10.16 -17.47 -2.98
C HIS A 471 -9.77 -16.28 -2.10
N VAL A 472 -8.59 -16.35 -1.50
CA VAL A 472 -7.98 -15.28 -0.69
C VAL A 472 -6.78 -14.67 -1.42
N SER A 473 -6.86 -13.37 -1.70
CA SER A 473 -5.76 -12.64 -2.32
C SER A 473 -4.90 -11.94 -1.27
N VAL A 474 -3.58 -12.09 -1.37
CA VAL A 474 -2.58 -11.40 -0.54
C VAL A 474 -1.64 -10.56 -1.39
N ASP A 475 -1.15 -9.45 -0.85
CA ASP A 475 -0.15 -8.57 -1.50
C ASP A 475 1.29 -8.97 -1.11
N ASP A 476 1.48 -9.60 0.05
CA ASP A 476 2.75 -10.11 0.55
C ASP A 476 2.50 -11.47 1.21
N PHE A 477 3.35 -12.46 0.92
CA PHE A 477 3.21 -13.82 1.44
C PHE A 477 3.78 -14.00 2.86
N MET A 478 4.69 -13.14 3.31
CA MET A 478 5.33 -13.25 4.62
C MET A 478 4.51 -12.54 5.70
N ASN A 479 3.95 -11.38 5.36
CA ASN A 479 3.23 -10.55 6.31
C ASN A 479 1.93 -10.05 5.71
N SER A 480 0.86 -10.83 5.88
CA SER A 480 -0.48 -10.44 5.46
C SER A 480 -1.44 -10.41 6.65
N PRO A 481 -2.12 -9.29 6.93
CA PRO A 481 -3.21 -9.25 7.90
C PRO A 481 -4.37 -10.18 7.50
N ARG A 482 -4.42 -10.61 6.23
CA ARG A 482 -5.40 -11.57 5.71
C ARG A 482 -5.29 -12.96 6.34
N TYR A 483 -4.18 -13.29 7.00
CA TYR A 483 -4.03 -14.59 7.66
C TYR A 483 -4.86 -14.69 8.93
N ASP A 484 -4.99 -13.59 9.68
CA ASP A 484 -5.84 -13.55 10.86
C ASP A 484 -7.32 -13.67 10.47
N GLU A 485 -7.71 -13.08 9.34
CA GLU A 485 -9.06 -13.23 8.77
C GLU A 485 -9.36 -14.68 8.32
N ILE A 486 -8.37 -15.41 7.80
CA ILE A 486 -8.55 -16.85 7.47
C ILE A 486 -8.78 -17.66 8.74
N VAL A 487 -8.06 -17.38 9.83
CA VAL A 487 -8.27 -18.04 11.12
C VAL A 487 -9.67 -17.75 11.67
N GLU A 488 -10.14 -16.50 11.56
CA GLU A 488 -11.50 -16.13 11.95
C GLU A 488 -12.56 -16.84 11.09
N LEU A 489 -12.33 -16.97 9.79
CA LEU A 489 -13.19 -17.74 8.89
C LEU A 489 -13.29 -19.21 9.34
N LEU A 490 -12.16 -19.84 9.68
CA LEU A 490 -12.13 -21.22 10.19
C LEU A 490 -12.92 -21.38 11.49
N GLY A 491 -12.85 -20.40 12.41
CA GLY A 491 -13.64 -20.42 13.63
C GLY A 491 -15.15 -20.38 13.40
N ARG A 492 -15.59 -19.80 12.29
CA ARG A 492 -17.00 -19.77 11.89
C ARG A 492 -17.44 -21.00 11.09
N THR A 493 -16.61 -21.48 10.16
CA THR A 493 -16.96 -22.62 9.30
C THR A 493 -16.77 -23.96 9.99
N ASN A 494 -15.81 -24.07 10.92
CA ASN A 494 -15.45 -25.32 11.57
C ASN A 494 -15.88 -25.35 13.06
N GLY A 495 -16.38 -24.24 13.60
CA GLY A 495 -16.78 -24.08 15.00
C GLY A 495 -15.61 -23.92 15.99
N THR A 496 -15.89 -23.49 17.22
CA THR A 496 -14.90 -23.36 18.30
C THR A 496 -14.27 -24.72 18.62
N PRO A 497 -12.95 -24.82 18.88
CA PRO A 497 -12.30 -26.11 19.10
C PRO A 497 -12.92 -26.85 20.30
N GLY A 498 -13.55 -28.00 20.05
CA GLY A 498 -14.11 -28.84 21.09
C GLY A 498 -15.59 -29.21 20.93
N SER A 499 -16.01 -29.67 19.76
CA SER A 499 -17.14 -30.62 19.72
C SER A 499 -17.08 -31.49 18.47
N SER A 500 -17.26 -32.79 18.67
CA SER A 500 -17.37 -33.90 17.72
C SER A 500 -16.08 -34.60 17.25
N GLY A 501 -15.90 -35.83 17.77
CA GLY A 501 -15.56 -36.99 16.95
C GLY A 501 -14.13 -37.51 17.04
N GLU A 502 -13.95 -38.63 17.74
CA GLU A 502 -12.72 -39.43 17.82
C GLU A 502 -12.20 -39.92 16.45
N SER A 503 -10.86 -40.03 16.39
CA SER A 503 -10.02 -40.97 15.65
C SER A 503 -10.25 -41.18 14.14
N ALA A 504 -9.30 -40.66 13.37
CA ALA A 504 -8.69 -41.42 12.28
C ALA A 504 -7.16 -41.26 12.36
N THR A 505 -6.49 -42.33 12.77
CA THR A 505 -5.04 -42.49 12.76
C THR A 505 -4.50 -42.29 11.34
N ALA A 506 -3.70 -41.25 11.16
CA ALA A 506 -2.89 -41.09 9.96
C ALA A 506 -1.70 -42.08 10.01
N PRO A 507 -1.32 -42.73 8.89
CA PRO A 507 -0.18 -43.64 8.87
C PRO A 507 1.11 -42.87 9.17
N SER A 508 1.88 -43.39 10.13
CA SER A 508 3.29 -43.04 10.29
C SER A 508 4.07 -43.60 9.10
N GLU A 509 4.56 -42.72 8.23
CA GLU A 509 5.65 -43.05 7.32
C GLU A 509 7.01 -42.79 8.01
N PRO A 510 8.03 -43.61 7.72
CA PRO A 510 9.18 -43.82 8.57
C PRO A 510 10.15 -42.62 8.55
N ALA A 511 10.79 -42.39 9.69
CA ALA A 511 11.98 -41.55 9.80
C ALA A 511 13.07 -42.14 8.89
N ALA A 512 13.28 -41.50 7.74
CA ALA A 512 14.45 -41.71 6.90
C ALA A 512 15.56 -40.79 7.40
N ASP A 513 16.71 -41.40 7.64
CA ASP A 513 17.97 -40.83 8.09
C ASP A 513 18.31 -39.53 7.33
N SER A 514 18.17 -38.37 7.99
CA SER A 514 18.55 -37.08 7.41
C SER A 514 20.08 -36.96 7.49
N GLY A 515 20.77 -37.08 6.37
CA GLY A 515 22.17 -36.67 6.28
C GLY A 515 22.34 -35.24 6.82
N ASP A 516 23.37 -35.01 7.64
CA ASP A 516 23.61 -33.72 8.31
C ASP A 516 23.78 -32.59 7.29
N VAL A 517 22.72 -31.81 7.06
CA VAL A 517 22.66 -30.73 6.04
C VAL A 517 23.58 -29.55 6.44
N LEU A 518 23.98 -29.44 7.71
CA LEU A 518 24.91 -28.43 8.22
C LEU A 518 26.06 -29.10 8.98
N SER A 519 27.06 -29.55 8.22
CA SER A 519 28.31 -30.04 8.80
C SER A 519 29.00 -28.94 9.62
N LEU A 520 29.63 -29.32 10.73
CA LEU A 520 30.45 -28.41 11.54
C LEU A 520 31.58 -27.76 10.72
N ASP A 521 32.13 -28.50 9.75
CA ASP A 521 33.19 -28.01 8.84
C ASP A 521 32.68 -26.91 7.89
N SER A 522 31.36 -26.73 7.78
CA SER A 522 30.72 -25.69 6.96
C SER A 522 30.34 -24.45 7.78
N ILE A 523 30.80 -24.34 9.04
CA ILE A 523 30.53 -23.22 9.94
C ILE A 523 31.83 -22.45 10.22
N VAL A 524 31.86 -21.18 9.81
CA VAL A 524 32.99 -20.27 10.04
C VAL A 524 32.52 -19.09 10.90
N LEU A 525 33.14 -18.92 12.07
CA LEU A 525 32.71 -17.91 13.05
C LEU A 525 33.33 -16.52 12.87
N ALA A 526 34.40 -16.45 12.07
CA ALA A 526 35.16 -15.25 11.73
C ALA A 526 35.58 -15.30 10.26
N GLY A 527 34.63 -14.96 9.37
CA GLY A 527 34.86 -14.89 7.93
C GLY A 527 35.86 -13.79 7.55
N SER A 528 36.52 -13.97 6.41
CA SER A 528 37.61 -13.11 5.94
C SER A 528 37.20 -12.13 4.83
N ALA A 529 36.06 -12.36 4.19
CA ALA A 529 35.54 -11.49 3.16
C ALA A 529 35.19 -10.07 3.66
N THR A 530 35.45 -9.08 2.81
CA THR A 530 35.11 -7.66 3.04
C THR A 530 34.11 -7.12 2.02
N THR A 531 33.70 -7.94 1.05
CA THR A 531 32.72 -7.57 0.01
C THR A 531 31.69 -8.69 -0.16
N ALA A 532 30.49 -8.35 -0.61
CA ALA A 532 29.41 -9.32 -0.85
C ALA A 532 29.87 -10.45 -1.81
N SER A 533 30.58 -10.10 -2.88
CA SER A 533 31.12 -11.08 -3.84
C SER A 533 32.15 -12.03 -3.18
N ALA A 534 33.07 -11.50 -2.38
CA ALA A 534 34.01 -12.35 -1.64
C ALA A 534 33.27 -13.29 -0.65
N ALA A 535 32.22 -12.80 0.01
CA ALA A 535 31.42 -13.59 0.95
C ALA A 535 30.59 -14.69 0.27
N ILE A 536 30.04 -14.42 -0.93
CA ILE A 536 29.38 -15.43 -1.77
C ILE A 536 30.37 -16.55 -2.12
N THR A 537 31.60 -16.18 -2.48
CA THR A 537 32.66 -17.14 -2.83
C THR A 537 33.08 -17.96 -1.61
N GLU A 538 33.25 -17.32 -0.45
CA GLU A 538 33.61 -17.96 0.82
C GLU A 538 32.53 -18.97 1.25
N ALA A 539 31.25 -18.56 1.24
CA ALA A 539 30.14 -19.45 1.54
C ALA A 539 29.98 -20.59 0.52
N GLY A 540 30.20 -20.30 -0.77
CA GLY A 540 30.14 -21.29 -1.85
C GLY A 540 31.25 -22.35 -1.76
N ARG A 541 32.49 -21.94 -1.43
CA ARG A 541 33.61 -22.88 -1.23
C ARG A 541 33.40 -23.84 -0.07
N LEU A 542 32.72 -23.41 0.99
CA LEU A 542 32.32 -24.31 2.07
C LEU A 542 31.37 -25.41 1.58
N LEU A 543 30.43 -25.07 0.68
CA LEU A 543 29.54 -26.06 0.06
C LEU A 543 30.30 -27.03 -0.87
N VAL A 544 31.30 -26.54 -1.59
CA VAL A 544 32.20 -27.37 -2.42
C VAL A 544 33.04 -28.31 -1.55
N ALA A 545 33.62 -27.80 -0.46
CA ALA A 545 34.42 -28.59 0.48
C ALA A 545 33.58 -29.68 1.16
N ALA A 546 32.32 -29.36 1.48
CA ALA A 546 31.31 -30.31 1.97
C ALA A 546 30.81 -31.30 0.90
N ARG A 547 31.30 -31.20 -0.35
CA ARG A 547 30.88 -31.98 -1.52
C ARG A 547 29.39 -31.87 -1.86
N ALA A 548 28.71 -30.84 -1.36
CA ALA A 548 27.30 -30.59 -1.63
C ALA A 548 27.08 -30.11 -3.07
N VAL A 549 28.06 -29.42 -3.66
CA VAL A 549 28.00 -28.85 -5.01
C VAL A 549 29.34 -28.96 -5.75
N ASP A 550 29.27 -28.90 -7.08
CA ASP A 550 30.46 -28.70 -7.93
C ASP A 550 30.90 -27.22 -7.93
N GLU A 551 32.16 -26.95 -8.31
CA GLU A 551 32.74 -25.58 -8.40
C GLU A 551 31.87 -24.60 -9.20
N ALA A 552 31.28 -25.06 -10.33
CA ALA A 552 30.43 -24.24 -11.18
C ALA A 552 29.17 -23.68 -10.47
N TYR A 553 28.78 -24.24 -9.32
CA TYR A 553 27.67 -23.73 -8.52
C TYR A 553 28.00 -22.39 -7.86
N VAL A 554 29.28 -22.12 -7.56
CA VAL A 554 29.71 -20.83 -6.96
C VAL A 554 29.48 -19.69 -7.95
N ASP A 555 29.81 -19.90 -9.24
CA ASP A 555 29.51 -18.93 -10.29
C ASP A 555 27.99 -18.68 -10.42
N ALA A 556 27.19 -19.74 -10.31
CA ALA A 556 25.74 -19.61 -10.31
C ALA A 556 25.19 -18.82 -9.10
N MET A 557 25.86 -18.87 -7.95
CA MET A 557 25.50 -18.04 -6.79
C MET A 557 25.75 -16.55 -7.06
N HIS A 558 26.84 -16.22 -7.76
CA HIS A 558 27.11 -14.84 -8.19
C HIS A 558 26.11 -14.35 -9.23
N GLU A 559 25.78 -15.18 -10.23
CA GLU A 559 24.76 -14.84 -11.23
C GLU A 559 23.38 -14.63 -10.58
N ARG A 560 23.04 -15.43 -9.57
CA ARG A 560 21.80 -15.26 -8.82
C ARG A 560 21.75 -13.92 -8.10
N GLU A 561 22.82 -13.51 -7.43
CA GLU A 561 22.90 -12.22 -6.73
C GLU A 561 22.71 -11.03 -7.68
N LYS A 562 23.25 -11.09 -8.90
CA LYS A 562 23.07 -10.02 -9.91
C LYS A 562 21.60 -9.78 -10.30
N SER A 563 20.77 -10.81 -10.20
CA SER A 563 19.35 -10.70 -10.54
C SER A 563 18.53 -9.98 -9.47
N VAL A 564 18.71 -10.38 -8.21
CA VAL A 564 18.04 -9.82 -7.03
C VAL A 564 18.94 -10.08 -5.83
N SER A 565 19.08 -9.07 -4.96
CA SER A 565 19.85 -9.18 -3.72
C SER A 565 19.36 -10.35 -2.87
N THR A 566 20.29 -11.16 -2.36
CA THR A 566 20.01 -12.27 -1.44
C THR A 566 20.01 -11.85 0.03
N TYR A 567 20.06 -10.55 0.31
CA TYR A 567 19.86 -10.00 1.65
C TYR A 567 18.43 -10.22 2.15
N MET A 568 18.28 -10.76 3.36
CA MET A 568 17.00 -11.17 3.95
C MET A 568 16.57 -10.34 5.17
N GLY A 569 17.41 -9.42 5.66
CA GLY A 569 17.13 -8.61 6.85
C GLY A 569 17.80 -9.13 8.11
N ASN A 570 17.82 -8.32 9.18
CA ASN A 570 18.44 -8.64 10.47
C ASN A 570 19.90 -9.15 10.38
N GLY A 571 20.67 -8.58 9.44
CA GLY A 571 22.07 -8.95 9.23
C GLY A 571 22.30 -10.24 8.45
N LEU A 572 21.26 -10.89 7.91
CA LEU A 572 21.36 -12.14 7.16
C LEU A 572 21.38 -11.92 5.64
N ALA A 573 22.30 -12.60 4.94
CA ALA A 573 22.25 -12.84 3.50
C ALA A 573 22.25 -14.35 3.21
N ILE A 574 21.51 -14.79 2.19
CA ILE A 574 21.34 -16.21 1.84
C ILE A 574 21.68 -16.46 0.35
N PRO A 575 22.96 -16.42 -0.04
CA PRO A 575 23.35 -16.71 -1.40
C PRO A 575 23.10 -18.17 -1.78
N HIS A 576 22.57 -18.38 -2.99
CA HIS A 576 22.22 -19.69 -3.55
C HIS A 576 22.33 -19.64 -5.09
N GLY A 577 22.48 -20.80 -5.73
CA GLY A 577 22.61 -20.88 -7.19
C GLY A 577 21.30 -20.56 -7.94
N THR A 578 21.41 -20.32 -9.24
CA THR A 578 20.26 -20.22 -10.15
C THR A 578 19.56 -21.58 -10.32
N ASN A 579 18.32 -21.57 -10.82
CA ASN A 579 17.58 -22.81 -11.09
C ASN A 579 18.28 -23.71 -12.12
N ASP A 580 18.98 -23.13 -13.08
CA ASP A 580 19.68 -23.85 -14.15
C ASP A 580 20.91 -24.62 -13.61
N ALA A 581 21.45 -24.20 -12.46
CA ALA A 581 22.57 -24.84 -11.79
C ALA A 581 22.18 -26.02 -10.88
N LYS A 582 20.91 -26.45 -10.87
CA LYS A 582 20.46 -27.62 -10.08
C LYS A 582 21.25 -28.90 -10.39
N GLY A 583 21.70 -29.07 -11.64
CA GLY A 583 22.53 -30.21 -12.04
C GLY A 583 23.91 -30.25 -11.38
N ALA A 584 24.38 -29.14 -10.80
CA ALA A 584 25.65 -29.05 -10.08
C ALA A 584 25.50 -29.35 -8.57
N ILE A 585 24.29 -29.64 -8.08
CA ILE A 585 24.03 -30.02 -6.68
C ILE A 585 24.13 -31.54 -6.55
N ARG A 586 25.02 -32.03 -5.67
CA ARG A 586 25.22 -33.46 -5.38
C ARG A 586 24.34 -33.95 -4.24
N HIS A 587 24.18 -33.13 -3.19
CA HIS A 587 23.24 -33.35 -2.10
C HIS A 587 22.87 -32.02 -1.44
N SER A 588 21.84 -32.00 -0.59
CA SER A 588 21.52 -30.81 0.19
C SER A 588 22.69 -30.44 1.12
N GLY A 589 23.01 -29.15 1.22
CA GLY A 589 24.08 -28.64 2.07
C GLY A 589 23.90 -27.17 2.37
N ILE A 590 24.26 -26.77 3.59
CA ILE A 590 24.23 -25.39 4.07
C ILE A 590 25.61 -25.03 4.64
N SER A 591 26.08 -23.84 4.31
CA SER A 591 27.24 -23.22 4.95
C SER A 591 26.82 -22.00 5.75
N PHE A 592 27.57 -21.69 6.81
CA PHE A 592 27.34 -20.53 7.66
C PHE A 592 28.66 -19.79 7.87
N VAL A 593 28.64 -18.48 7.62
CA VAL A 593 29.78 -17.60 7.89
C VAL A 593 29.30 -16.40 8.69
N ARG A 594 29.94 -16.11 9.83
CA ARG A 594 29.75 -14.88 10.60
C ARG A 594 30.95 -13.96 10.39
N TYR A 595 30.69 -12.68 10.12
CA TYR A 595 31.70 -11.66 9.90
C TYR A 595 31.86 -10.74 11.11
N PRO A 596 33.10 -10.49 11.59
CA PRO A 596 33.34 -9.55 12.69
C PRO A 596 32.89 -8.12 12.38
N GLU A 597 33.02 -7.71 11.12
CA GLU A 597 32.52 -6.44 10.60
C GLU A 597 31.42 -6.73 9.55
N PRO A 598 30.21 -6.15 9.68
CA PRO A 598 29.15 -6.37 8.71
C PRO A 598 29.56 -5.92 7.30
N ILE A 599 29.36 -6.81 6.33
CA ILE A 599 29.67 -6.56 4.92
C ILE A 599 28.53 -5.73 4.31
N ASP A 600 28.87 -4.70 3.53
CA ASP A 600 27.86 -3.98 2.73
C ASP A 600 27.32 -4.87 1.62
N TRP A 601 26.02 -5.13 1.69
CA TRP A 601 25.25 -5.95 0.77
C TRP A 601 24.22 -5.08 0.04
N ASN A 602 24.68 -4.32 -0.95
CA ASN A 602 23.87 -3.37 -1.71
C ASN A 602 23.18 -2.29 -0.83
N GLY A 603 23.94 -1.67 0.08
CA GLY A 603 23.46 -0.64 1.00
C GLY A 603 22.83 -1.19 2.29
N LYS A 604 23.03 -2.48 2.59
CA LYS A 604 22.49 -3.18 3.76
C LYS A 604 23.60 -3.95 4.48
N PRO A 605 23.76 -3.83 5.81
CA PRO A 605 24.82 -4.52 6.52
C PRO A 605 24.45 -6.00 6.74
N ALA A 606 25.28 -6.92 6.25
CA ALA A 606 25.18 -8.36 6.45
C ALA A 606 26.30 -8.86 7.37
N GLU A 607 25.94 -9.36 8.55
CA GLU A 607 26.84 -9.95 9.54
C GLU A 607 26.91 -11.48 9.39
N PHE A 608 25.85 -12.09 8.88
CA PHE A 608 25.69 -13.54 8.73
C PHE A 608 25.40 -13.87 7.27
N VAL A 609 26.18 -14.80 6.71
CA VAL A 609 26.00 -15.29 5.35
C VAL A 609 25.77 -16.80 5.39
N VAL A 610 24.64 -17.23 4.83
CA VAL A 610 24.26 -18.65 4.78
C VAL A 610 24.20 -19.10 3.33
N GLY A 611 25.20 -19.87 2.89
CA GLY A 611 25.21 -20.46 1.56
C GLY A 611 24.29 -21.68 1.49
N ILE A 612 23.51 -21.83 0.42
CA ILE A 612 22.55 -22.93 0.30
C ILE A 612 22.68 -23.69 -1.03
N ALA A 613 22.78 -25.00 -0.89
CA ALA A 613 22.61 -26.01 -1.94
C ALA A 613 21.42 -26.90 -1.59
N GLY A 614 20.35 -26.83 -2.38
CA GLY A 614 19.12 -27.56 -2.11
C GLY A 614 18.83 -28.65 -3.14
N ALA A 615 18.96 -29.92 -2.74
CA ALA A 615 18.44 -31.07 -3.49
C ALA A 615 17.26 -31.69 -2.73
N GLY A 616 16.03 -31.59 -3.26
CA GLY A 616 14.85 -32.16 -2.60
C GLY A 616 14.30 -31.33 -1.45
N LYS A 617 13.71 -31.96 -0.41
CA LYS A 617 13.01 -31.27 0.69
C LYS A 617 13.87 -31.10 1.96
N ASP A 618 15.06 -31.68 2.02
CA ASP A 618 15.80 -31.86 3.28
C ASP A 618 16.35 -30.54 3.86
N HIS A 619 16.80 -29.63 2.99
CA HIS A 619 17.26 -28.29 3.39
C HIS A 619 16.12 -27.35 3.84
N MET A 620 14.85 -27.68 3.60
CA MET A 620 13.70 -26.82 3.93
C MET A 620 13.47 -26.69 5.43
N ALA A 621 13.71 -27.76 6.20
CA ALA A 621 13.57 -27.74 7.65
C ALA A 621 14.57 -26.78 8.29
N LEU A 622 15.83 -26.85 7.86
CA LEU A 622 16.91 -25.98 8.35
C LEU A 622 16.72 -24.53 7.88
N LEU A 623 16.26 -24.31 6.64
CA LEU A 623 15.89 -22.97 6.15
C LEU A 623 14.78 -22.32 6.98
N THR A 624 13.76 -23.10 7.35
CA THR A 624 12.68 -22.63 8.22
C THR A 624 13.23 -22.22 9.59
N ARG A 625 14.19 -22.99 10.13
CA ARG A 625 14.82 -22.68 11.41
C ARG A 625 15.72 -21.44 11.34
N ILE A 626 16.51 -21.29 10.27
CA ILE A 626 17.30 -20.08 10.03
C ILE A 626 16.37 -18.87 9.96
N ALA A 627 15.26 -18.96 9.21
CA ALA A 627 14.27 -17.88 9.18
C ALA A 627 13.68 -17.56 10.57
N HIS A 628 13.35 -18.56 11.39
CA HIS A 628 12.88 -18.34 12.76
C HIS A 628 13.93 -17.65 13.65
N VAL A 629 15.18 -18.12 13.61
CA VAL A 629 16.28 -17.54 14.41
C VAL A 629 16.48 -16.08 14.05
N PHE A 630 16.42 -15.73 12.77
CA PHE A 630 16.59 -14.34 12.32
C PHE A 630 15.33 -13.47 12.47
N LEU A 631 14.19 -14.02 12.89
CA LEU A 631 13.00 -13.25 13.29
C LEU A 631 12.98 -12.90 14.78
N ASP A 632 13.74 -13.63 15.60
CA ASP A 632 13.85 -13.42 17.04
C ASP A 632 15.18 -12.73 17.39
N LYS A 633 15.11 -11.51 17.93
CA LYS A 633 16.31 -10.75 18.29
C LYS A 633 17.17 -11.47 19.32
N ASP A 634 16.58 -12.22 20.24
CA ASP A 634 17.32 -12.92 21.28
C ASP A 634 18.09 -14.11 20.72
N GLU A 635 17.52 -14.81 19.72
CA GLU A 635 18.20 -15.91 19.01
C GLU A 635 19.33 -15.39 18.10
N VAL A 636 19.18 -14.22 17.47
CA VAL A 636 20.28 -13.56 16.74
C VAL A 636 21.41 -13.16 17.70
N GLU A 637 21.10 -12.63 18.89
CA GLU A 637 22.12 -12.36 19.91
C GLU A 637 22.81 -13.66 20.39
N ARG A 638 22.09 -14.78 20.50
CA ARG A 638 22.71 -16.09 20.76
C ARG A 638 23.68 -16.48 19.66
N LEU A 639 23.32 -16.32 18.38
CA LEU A 639 24.24 -16.54 17.25
C LEU A 639 25.46 -15.61 17.30
N ARG A 640 25.30 -14.35 17.73
CA ARG A 640 26.42 -13.41 17.86
C ARG A 640 27.37 -13.78 19.00
N ARG A 641 26.85 -14.34 20.10
CA ARG A 641 27.66 -14.77 21.26
C ARG A 641 28.27 -16.16 21.10
N ALA A 642 27.78 -16.97 20.17
CA ALA A 642 28.31 -18.30 19.91
C ALA A 642 29.82 -18.25 19.60
N SER A 643 30.58 -19.06 20.31
CA SER A 643 32.05 -19.13 20.28
C SER A 643 32.57 -20.40 19.61
N THR A 644 31.69 -21.37 19.38
CA THR A 644 32.03 -22.65 18.71
C THR A 644 31.03 -23.00 17.59
N PRO A 645 31.46 -23.75 16.54
CA PRO A 645 30.57 -24.28 15.52
C PRO A 645 29.40 -25.10 16.08
N GLU A 646 29.62 -25.83 17.17
CA GLU A 646 28.60 -26.63 17.83
C GLU A 646 27.48 -25.76 18.42
N GLU A 647 27.82 -24.62 19.01
CA GLU A 647 26.85 -23.66 19.55
C GLU A 647 26.01 -23.04 18.43
N VAL A 648 26.64 -22.67 17.31
CA VAL A 648 25.91 -22.18 16.12
C VAL A 648 24.98 -23.27 15.59
N ARG A 649 25.48 -24.50 15.43
CA ARG A 649 24.65 -25.62 14.96
C ARG A 649 23.50 -25.87 15.92
N ALA A 650 23.70 -25.82 17.23
CA ALA A 650 22.64 -25.98 18.22
C ALA A 650 21.54 -24.92 18.06
N VAL A 651 21.91 -23.64 17.96
CA VAL A 651 20.94 -22.56 17.71
C VAL A 651 20.16 -22.78 16.40
N LEU A 652 20.84 -23.28 15.37
CA LEU A 652 20.25 -23.56 14.05
C LEU A 652 19.56 -24.93 13.93
N SER A 653 19.60 -25.80 14.94
CA SER A 653 19.02 -27.16 14.88
C SER A 653 18.03 -27.49 16.02
N GLU A 654 18.00 -26.73 17.11
CA GLU A 654 17.04 -26.93 18.21
C GLU A 654 15.58 -26.71 17.73
N SER A 655 14.77 -27.78 17.78
CA SER A 655 13.31 -27.66 17.71
C SER A 655 12.77 -27.34 19.10
N ARG A 656 12.15 -26.17 19.27
CA ARG A 656 11.22 -25.91 20.38
C ARG A 656 9.80 -25.99 19.87
#